data_AF-A0A3A4QI04-F1
#
_entry.id   AF-A0A3A4QI04-F1
#
_cell.length_a   1.000
_cell.length_b   1.000
_cell.length_c   1.000
_cell.angle_alpha   90.00
_cell.angle_beta   90.00
_cell.angle_gamma   90.00
#
_symmetry.space_group_name_H-M   'P 1'
#
loop_
_entity.id
_entity.type
_entity.pdbx_description
1 polymer ?
#
loop_
_entity_poly.entity_id
_entity_poly.type
_entity_poly.pdbx_seq_one_letter_code
_entity_poly.pdbx_strand_id
1 'polypeptide(L)'
;MKTYQEQKNFTFVSDACPEETFEVVRFKGIERISGLYEFDITLSSDDPDIDVRAVLQNPATFKIVTPDAELPVYGLMARFEQLQEVDEHIFYRGVLVPRFWQATLARDNELFLEKNVEDIIRELLAQTGLTSSDYDTRLTADYPGWEYICQFQESDFAFMSRRMEREGIYYYFEQTENGDKLIITDSSTSHANVSGQATISYIPPSGFAPPEEDAVRSFICRHQILPARVVLKDYNYRRPTLDLRGEADVDAAGGRGTVYIYGEHFKTTEEGNALARVRAEELMCREQVFYGESTAAHLKPGYLFELAGHYRDSYNQRYLIIEVAHKGKQTRYLSQGPSEDPESPDERPGYENQFMAIPADVQFRPERNTPRPKIYGTMNATIDAAGDGQYAEIDDEGRYKVVLPFDQSGNSEGRASRWVRMAQPYSGANYGMHFPLHKGTEVLLTFIDGDPDRPIISGSVPNPDTMSPVTGGNQTASVIRTGGGNQIRIEDNDGGQQIHLSSPTQGTVISLGAPNEGNLFFKTLGDYVRKVHGPEKRLTDGDVYVKHGATYKYECDGGATITFKDNVVSKTVGTTTEDFMGTKTSTMHGASHETFVGVKTSKSLAATFETYVGVKSSENLAVTDELFVGAKSSRCLAVSSEVFAGLKLSAAGGFSIEKSAVKNLVEAPINEIDGKAAVKITCGGSSIVMTPGSIKIHSPSVVITSSGGMVRMNGSVTIGGRTAFTDNVVMDEKLKVNGNFENPSVKANR
;
A
#
# COMPACT_ATOMS: atom_id res chain seq x y z
N MET A 1 43.29 -76.37 32.90
CA MET A 1 42.85 -76.40 31.49
C MET A 1 41.41 -76.90 31.46
N LYS A 2 40.43 -75.98 31.53
CA LYS A 2 39.07 -76.30 31.06
C LYS A 2 39.17 -76.47 29.55
N THR A 3 38.53 -77.50 29.02
CA THR A 3 38.51 -77.84 27.60
C THR A 3 38.01 -76.63 26.81
N TYR A 4 38.69 -76.28 25.71
CA TYR A 4 38.39 -75.16 24.79
C TYR A 4 36.95 -75.15 24.20
N GLN A 5 36.10 -76.12 24.56
CA GLN A 5 34.72 -76.29 24.10
C GLN A 5 33.65 -75.68 25.01
N GLU A 6 33.97 -75.20 26.22
CA GLU A 6 32.98 -74.67 27.18
C GLU A 6 33.03 -73.14 27.38
N GLN A 7 33.93 -72.40 26.72
CA GLN A 7 34.09 -70.97 26.97
C GLN A 7 33.12 -70.14 26.11
N LYS A 8 32.14 -69.49 26.76
CA LYS A 8 31.18 -68.59 26.09
C LYS A 8 31.88 -67.26 25.77
N ASN A 9 32.39 -67.12 24.54
CA ASN A 9 33.08 -65.88 24.11
C ASN A 9 32.10 -64.73 23.75
N PHE A 10 30.82 -65.03 23.61
CA PHE A 10 29.77 -64.09 23.24
C PHE A 10 28.52 -64.41 24.03
N THR A 11 27.88 -63.40 24.61
CA THR A 11 26.64 -63.58 25.38
C THR A 11 25.63 -62.51 24.99
N PHE A 12 24.34 -62.83 25.14
CA PHE A 12 23.24 -61.93 24.85
C PHE A 12 22.21 -62.06 25.97
N VAL A 13 21.75 -60.92 26.47
CA VAL A 13 20.73 -60.84 27.53
C VAL A 13 19.68 -59.83 27.10
N SER A 14 18.40 -60.15 27.34
CA SER A 14 17.28 -59.22 27.22
C SER A 14 16.58 -59.13 28.56
N ASP A 15 16.24 -57.92 29.00
CA ASP A 15 15.57 -57.70 30.29
C ASP A 15 14.15 -58.30 30.34
N ALA A 16 13.60 -58.72 29.19
CA ALA A 16 12.32 -59.40 29.08
C ALA A 16 12.37 -60.89 29.47
N CYS A 17 13.57 -61.50 29.55
CA CYS A 17 13.75 -62.94 29.73
C CYS A 17 14.82 -63.24 30.80
N PRO A 18 14.85 -64.44 31.38
CA PRO A 18 15.98 -64.89 32.20
C PRO A 18 17.33 -64.79 31.45
N GLU A 19 18.43 -64.49 32.15
CA GLU A 19 19.75 -64.29 31.52
C GLU A 19 20.25 -65.49 30.69
N GLU A 20 19.84 -66.71 31.05
CA GLU A 20 20.27 -67.96 30.39
C GLU A 20 19.41 -68.35 29.19
N THR A 21 18.41 -67.53 28.82
CA THR A 21 17.43 -67.86 27.76
C THR A 21 18.07 -68.00 26.38
N PHE A 22 19.10 -67.21 26.07
CA PHE A 22 19.70 -67.17 24.75
C PHE A 22 21.19 -67.52 24.77
N GLU A 23 21.61 -68.38 23.85
CA GLU A 23 23.02 -68.58 23.50
C GLU A 23 23.33 -67.91 22.16
N VAL A 24 24.46 -67.20 22.07
CA VAL A 24 24.91 -66.57 20.81
C VAL A 24 25.56 -67.60 19.91
N VAL A 25 25.06 -67.72 18.69
CA VAL A 25 25.57 -68.62 17.64
C VAL A 25 26.62 -67.90 16.80
N ARG A 26 26.23 -66.74 16.25
CA ARG A 26 27.07 -65.86 15.43
C ARG A 26 26.53 -64.45 15.47
N PHE A 27 27.35 -63.49 15.08
CA PHE A 27 26.90 -62.12 14.89
C PHE A 27 27.70 -61.39 13.80
N LYS A 28 27.10 -60.33 13.27
CA LYS A 28 27.76 -59.30 12.47
C LYS A 28 27.35 -57.94 13.02
N GLY A 29 28.32 -57.09 13.33
CA GLY A 29 28.07 -55.75 13.84
C GLY A 29 28.73 -54.69 12.97
N ILE A 30 28.12 -53.53 12.85
CA ILE A 30 28.77 -52.35 12.29
C ILE A 30 28.57 -51.16 13.22
N GLU A 31 29.65 -50.46 13.50
CA GLU A 31 29.68 -49.23 14.28
C GLU A 31 30.45 -48.17 13.48
N ARG A 32 30.02 -46.90 13.51
CA ARG A 32 30.77 -45.80 12.89
C ARG A 32 30.53 -44.46 13.60
N ILE A 33 31.50 -43.55 13.51
CA ILE A 33 31.28 -42.15 13.91
C ILE A 33 30.18 -41.56 13.02
N SER A 34 29.26 -40.81 13.63
CA SER A 34 28.08 -40.24 12.99
C SER A 34 27.16 -41.27 12.33
N GLY A 35 27.12 -42.49 12.87
CA GLY A 35 26.12 -43.48 12.50
C GLY A 35 25.66 -44.29 13.70
N LEU A 36 24.44 -44.82 13.59
CA LEU A 36 23.90 -45.74 14.58
C LEU A 36 24.58 -47.09 14.42
N TYR A 37 25.03 -47.71 15.51
CA TYR A 37 25.51 -49.09 15.43
C TYR A 37 24.34 -50.05 15.20
N GLU A 38 24.66 -51.16 14.53
CA GLU A 38 23.71 -52.22 14.26
C GLU A 38 24.41 -53.56 14.43
N PHE A 39 23.92 -54.40 15.34
CA PHE A 39 24.41 -55.74 15.57
C PHE A 39 23.32 -56.76 15.22
N ASP A 40 23.58 -57.52 14.17
CA ASP A 40 22.78 -58.65 13.73
C ASP A 40 23.27 -59.92 14.43
N ILE A 41 22.46 -60.44 15.34
CA ILE A 41 22.84 -61.51 16.26
C ILE A 41 21.92 -62.70 16.02
N THR A 42 22.52 -63.85 15.68
CA THR A 42 21.82 -65.13 15.65
C THR A 42 21.93 -65.80 17.01
N LEU A 43 20.79 -66.13 17.59
CA LEU A 43 20.62 -66.69 18.92
C LEU A 43 20.02 -68.10 18.82
N SER A 44 20.26 -68.91 19.84
CA SER A 44 19.65 -70.23 20.06
C SER A 44 18.98 -70.24 21.43
N SER A 45 17.80 -70.85 21.55
CA SER A 45 17.10 -71.08 22.80
C SER A 45 16.39 -72.43 22.79
N ASP A 46 16.17 -72.99 23.97
CA ASP A 46 15.36 -74.20 24.17
C ASP A 46 13.86 -73.85 24.36
N ASP A 47 13.52 -72.56 24.50
CA ASP A 47 12.15 -72.09 24.67
C ASP A 47 11.52 -71.68 23.31
N PRO A 48 10.48 -72.41 22.85
CA PRO A 48 9.77 -72.09 21.61
C PRO A 48 8.74 -70.96 21.75
N ASP A 49 8.35 -70.59 22.97
CA ASP A 49 7.21 -69.71 23.28
C ASP A 49 7.66 -68.32 23.80
N ILE A 50 8.88 -67.89 23.42
CA ILE A 50 9.41 -66.59 23.78
C ILE A 50 8.51 -65.46 23.25
N ASP A 51 8.10 -64.54 24.12
CA ASP A 51 7.37 -63.34 23.72
C ASP A 51 8.31 -62.35 23.02
N VAL A 52 8.39 -62.50 21.70
CA VAL A 52 9.14 -61.62 20.79
C VAL A 52 8.78 -60.15 20.99
N ARG A 53 7.52 -59.83 21.30
CA ARG A 53 7.09 -58.45 21.51
C ARG A 53 7.65 -57.90 22.82
N ALA A 54 7.68 -58.71 23.87
CA ALA A 54 8.30 -58.31 25.14
C ALA A 54 9.80 -58.04 24.96
N VAL A 55 10.51 -58.88 24.19
CA VAL A 55 11.93 -58.68 23.86
C VAL A 55 12.16 -57.35 23.11
N LEU A 56 11.29 -57.02 22.15
CA LEU A 56 11.34 -55.74 21.42
C LEU A 56 11.07 -54.51 22.29
N GLN A 57 10.31 -54.66 23.38
CA GLN A 57 9.89 -53.56 24.25
C GLN A 57 10.89 -53.26 25.39
N ASN A 58 11.91 -54.09 25.56
CA ASN A 58 12.86 -53.97 26.66
C ASN A 58 14.31 -53.86 26.16
N PRO A 59 15.21 -53.27 26.97
CA PRO A 59 16.64 -53.23 26.65
C PRO A 59 17.25 -54.62 26.47
N ALA A 60 18.30 -54.66 25.67
CA ALA A 60 19.13 -55.83 25.48
C ALA A 60 20.61 -55.47 25.53
N THR A 61 21.43 -56.44 25.94
CA THR A 61 22.88 -56.31 26.04
C THR A 61 23.54 -57.46 25.30
N PHE A 62 24.36 -57.14 24.32
CA PHE A 62 25.28 -58.08 23.68
C PHE A 62 26.68 -57.89 24.25
N LYS A 63 27.39 -58.96 24.58
CA LYS A 63 28.75 -58.86 25.12
C LYS A 63 29.74 -59.68 24.29
N ILE A 64 30.88 -59.07 24.01
CA ILE A 64 32.07 -59.77 23.51
C ILE A 64 33.00 -60.01 24.71
N VAL A 65 33.27 -61.28 25.01
CA VAL A 65 34.10 -61.69 26.14
C VAL A 65 35.51 -61.98 25.63
N THR A 66 36.47 -61.16 26.06
CA THR A 66 37.91 -61.39 25.84
C THR A 66 38.52 -62.01 27.11
N PRO A 67 39.77 -62.51 27.05
CA PRO A 67 40.47 -62.99 28.26
C PRO A 67 40.57 -61.93 29.38
N ASP A 68 40.60 -60.65 29.01
CA ASP A 68 40.89 -59.54 29.92
C ASP A 68 39.65 -58.67 30.25
N ALA A 69 38.57 -58.73 29.46
CA ALA A 69 37.40 -57.87 29.65
C ALA A 69 36.10 -58.46 29.08
N GLU A 70 34.97 -58.04 29.65
CA GLU A 70 33.66 -58.10 28.99
C GLU A 70 33.39 -56.76 28.31
N LEU A 71 33.14 -56.78 27.00
CA LEU A 71 32.87 -55.60 26.20
C LEU A 71 31.38 -55.55 25.86
N PRO A 72 30.56 -54.83 26.65
CA PRO A 72 29.13 -54.75 26.42
C PRO A 72 28.81 -53.78 25.27
N VAL A 73 27.78 -54.14 24.51
CA VAL A 73 27.05 -53.31 23.56
C VAL A 73 25.62 -53.30 24.08
N TYR A 74 25.24 -52.19 24.70
CA TYR A 74 23.87 -51.97 25.17
C TYR A 74 22.99 -51.52 24.01
N GLY A 75 21.67 -51.63 24.13
CA GLY A 75 20.78 -51.09 23.11
C GLY A 75 19.34 -51.55 23.24
N LEU A 76 18.60 -51.31 22.16
CA LEU A 76 17.24 -51.77 21.95
C LEU A 76 17.20 -52.74 20.77
N MET A 77 16.18 -53.59 20.72
CA MET A 77 15.96 -54.45 19.57
C MET A 77 15.13 -53.71 18.52
N ALA A 78 15.74 -53.34 17.40
CA ALA A 78 15.03 -52.80 16.23
C ALA A 78 14.15 -53.85 15.55
N ARG A 79 14.61 -55.12 15.61
CA ARG A 79 13.95 -56.27 15.01
C ARG A 79 14.28 -57.53 15.80
N PHE A 80 13.32 -58.42 15.93
CA PHE A 80 13.51 -59.72 16.57
C PHE A 80 12.60 -60.75 15.87
N GLU A 81 13.19 -61.86 15.44
CA GLU A 81 12.52 -62.86 14.61
C GLU A 81 12.78 -64.26 15.17
N GLN A 82 11.75 -65.09 15.23
CA GLN A 82 11.88 -66.52 15.45
C GLN A 82 12.14 -67.20 14.11
N LEU A 83 13.20 -68.00 14.05
CA LEU A 83 13.59 -68.78 12.88
C LEU A 83 13.11 -70.24 13.05
N GLN A 84 13.68 -71.15 12.27
CA GLN A 84 13.40 -72.58 12.37
C GLN A 84 13.96 -73.24 13.64
N GLU A 85 13.35 -74.37 14.00
CA GLU A 85 13.92 -75.36 14.91
C GLU A 85 14.91 -76.28 14.16
N VAL A 86 16.08 -76.53 14.74
CA VAL A 86 17.06 -77.51 14.26
C VAL A 86 17.64 -78.26 15.47
N ASP A 87 17.65 -79.59 15.41
CA ASP A 87 18.21 -80.45 16.48
C ASP A 87 17.74 -80.06 17.90
N GLU A 88 16.42 -79.92 18.08
CA GLU A 88 15.74 -79.56 19.35
C GLU A 88 16.05 -78.14 19.88
N HIS A 89 16.75 -77.30 19.11
CA HIS A 89 16.99 -75.90 19.45
C HIS A 89 16.21 -74.96 18.51
N ILE A 90 15.59 -73.92 19.06
CA ILE A 90 14.92 -72.86 18.31
C ILE A 90 15.90 -71.72 18.07
N PHE A 91 16.05 -71.31 16.81
CA PHE A 91 16.91 -70.19 16.46
C PHE A 91 16.12 -68.88 16.41
N TYR A 92 16.76 -67.79 16.82
CA TYR A 92 16.22 -66.44 16.75
C TYR A 92 17.23 -65.51 16.10
N ARG A 93 16.76 -64.41 15.51
CA ARG A 93 17.62 -63.33 14.98
C ARG A 93 17.18 -62.00 15.56
N GLY A 94 18.11 -61.30 16.18
CA GLY A 94 17.91 -59.99 16.75
C GLY A 94 18.79 -58.94 16.08
N VAL A 95 18.23 -57.76 15.82
CA VAL A 95 18.99 -56.58 15.38
C VAL A 95 19.03 -55.58 16.54
N LEU A 96 20.18 -55.48 17.19
CA LEU A 96 20.46 -54.57 18.30
C LEU A 96 20.96 -53.22 17.78
N VAL A 97 20.38 -52.13 18.26
CA VAL A 97 20.66 -50.74 17.87
C VAL A 97 20.76 -49.83 19.10
N PRO A 98 21.40 -48.64 19.01
CA PRO A 98 21.43 -47.69 20.12
C PRO A 98 20.05 -47.17 20.48
N ARG A 99 19.90 -46.67 21.72
CA ARG A 99 18.67 -45.98 22.13
C ARG A 99 18.36 -44.76 21.26
N PHE A 100 19.40 -44.10 20.74
CA PHE A 100 19.27 -42.98 19.80
C PHE A 100 18.59 -43.36 18.47
N TRP A 101 18.53 -44.65 18.11
CA TRP A 101 17.80 -45.11 16.93
C TRP A 101 16.31 -44.77 16.96
N GLN A 102 15.71 -44.60 18.14
CA GLN A 102 14.31 -44.19 18.28
C GLN A 102 13.99 -42.88 17.53
N ALA A 103 14.97 -41.98 17.40
CA ALA A 103 14.85 -40.74 16.62
C ALA A 103 14.60 -40.96 15.12
N THR A 104 14.74 -42.19 14.62
CA THR A 104 14.44 -42.56 13.22
C THR A 104 12.96 -42.92 13.00
N LEU A 105 12.21 -43.21 14.08
CA LEU A 105 10.87 -43.77 14.01
C LEU A 105 9.78 -42.72 13.74
N ALA A 106 9.94 -41.53 14.31
CA ALA A 106 9.03 -40.41 14.12
C ALA A 106 9.46 -39.55 12.92
N ARG A 107 8.50 -38.92 12.25
CA ARG A 107 8.72 -37.88 11.25
C ARG A 107 7.80 -36.72 11.56
N ASP A 108 8.35 -35.52 11.61
CA ASP A 108 7.59 -34.33 12.00
C ASP A 108 7.84 -33.14 11.05
N ASN A 109 7.02 -32.11 11.23
CA ASN A 109 7.21 -30.78 10.69
C ASN A 109 7.14 -29.77 11.83
N GLU A 110 8.30 -29.26 12.24
CA GLU A 110 8.43 -28.37 13.40
C GLU A 110 9.26 -27.12 13.06
N LEU A 111 8.97 -26.02 13.76
CA LEU A 111 9.69 -24.76 13.64
C LEU A 111 10.45 -24.47 14.93
N PHE A 112 11.75 -24.26 14.79
CA PHE A 112 12.66 -23.85 15.85
C PHE A 112 13.00 -22.37 15.67
N LEU A 113 12.57 -21.54 16.63
CA LEU A 113 12.76 -20.09 16.62
C LEU A 113 13.77 -19.68 17.69
N GLU A 114 14.69 -18.78 17.34
CA GLU A 114 15.70 -18.21 18.23
C GLU A 114 16.52 -19.26 19.02
N LYS A 115 16.86 -20.38 18.36
CA LYS A 115 17.61 -21.51 18.94
C LYS A 115 18.91 -21.76 18.18
N ASN A 116 19.97 -22.14 18.90
CA ASN A 116 21.19 -22.63 18.25
C ASN A 116 21.09 -24.15 17.97
N VAL A 117 22.10 -24.73 17.32
CA VAL A 117 22.10 -26.17 16.98
C VAL A 117 22.07 -27.07 18.22
N GLU A 118 22.69 -26.64 19.31
CA GLU A 118 22.77 -27.41 20.55
C GLU A 118 21.42 -27.44 21.27
N ASP A 119 20.72 -26.30 21.32
CA ASP A 119 19.37 -26.19 21.87
C ASP A 119 18.41 -27.12 21.13
N ILE A 120 18.49 -27.13 19.79
CA ILE A 120 17.67 -27.98 18.92
C ILE A 120 17.95 -29.46 19.20
N ILE A 121 19.23 -29.86 19.25
CA ILE A 121 19.60 -31.26 19.52
C ILE A 121 19.10 -31.69 20.91
N ARG A 122 19.30 -30.86 21.95
CA ARG A 122 18.84 -31.17 23.32
C ARG A 122 17.31 -31.36 23.38
N GLU A 123 16.56 -30.51 22.69
CA GLU A 123 15.10 -30.58 22.63
C GLU A 123 14.61 -31.86 21.94
N LEU A 124 15.16 -32.18 20.77
CA LEU A 124 14.80 -33.39 20.01
C LEU A 124 15.19 -34.68 20.76
N LEU A 125 16.37 -34.70 21.41
CA LEU A 125 16.77 -35.84 22.24
C LEU A 125 15.76 -36.06 23.38
N ALA A 126 15.29 -34.99 24.04
CA ALA A 126 14.28 -35.09 25.08
C ALA A 126 12.94 -35.61 24.53
N GLN A 127 12.52 -35.19 23.34
CA GLN A 127 11.31 -35.70 22.67
C GLN A 127 11.41 -37.20 22.36
N THR A 128 12.62 -37.71 22.07
CA THR A 128 12.86 -39.15 21.85
C THR A 128 12.89 -39.99 23.13
N GLY A 129 12.75 -39.36 24.30
CA GLY A 129 12.82 -40.02 25.61
C GLY A 129 14.23 -40.16 26.18
N LEU A 130 15.25 -39.62 25.51
CA LEU A 130 16.62 -39.57 26.04
C LEU A 130 16.77 -38.43 27.04
N THR A 131 17.35 -38.74 28.18
CA THR A 131 17.60 -37.79 29.27
C THR A 131 19.04 -37.31 29.27
N SER A 132 19.37 -36.32 30.11
CA SER A 132 20.74 -35.78 30.21
C SER A 132 21.80 -36.78 30.69
N SER A 133 21.41 -37.95 31.22
CA SER A 133 22.36 -39.03 31.52
C SER A 133 22.73 -39.87 30.31
N ASP A 134 21.91 -39.83 29.25
CA ASP A 134 22.03 -40.70 28.08
C ASP A 134 22.88 -40.07 26.96
N TYR A 135 23.25 -38.80 27.09
CA TYR A 135 24.14 -38.13 26.17
C TYR A 135 25.12 -37.18 26.87
N ASP A 136 26.18 -36.79 26.16
CA ASP A 136 27.19 -35.84 26.61
C ASP A 136 27.59 -34.92 25.47
N THR A 137 27.36 -33.61 25.64
CA THR A 137 27.74 -32.58 24.66
C THR A 137 29.11 -32.03 25.00
N ARG A 138 30.13 -32.48 24.27
CA ARG A 138 31.54 -32.05 24.37
C ARG A 138 31.90 -31.12 23.22
N LEU A 139 31.12 -30.05 23.06
CA LEU A 139 31.31 -29.03 22.03
C LEU A 139 32.30 -27.98 22.52
N THR A 140 33.19 -27.54 21.63
CA THR A 140 34.23 -26.55 21.91
C THR A 140 34.04 -25.24 21.15
N ALA A 141 33.29 -25.27 20.05
CA ALA A 141 32.96 -24.10 19.27
C ALA A 141 31.67 -23.42 19.76
N ASP A 142 31.58 -22.11 19.53
CA ASP A 142 30.36 -21.33 19.73
C ASP A 142 29.51 -21.34 18.45
N TYR A 143 28.28 -21.86 18.55
CA TYR A 143 27.37 -21.95 17.41
C TYR A 143 26.37 -20.79 17.38
N PRO A 144 26.16 -20.14 16.21
CA PRO A 144 25.23 -19.01 16.11
C PRO A 144 23.78 -19.45 16.32
N GLY A 145 23.01 -18.59 16.97
CA GLY A 145 21.55 -18.75 17.09
C GLY A 145 20.84 -18.51 15.76
N TRP A 146 19.80 -19.30 15.51
CA TRP A 146 18.97 -19.20 14.32
C TRP A 146 17.64 -18.54 14.63
N GLU A 147 17.31 -17.49 13.88
CA GLU A 147 15.99 -16.81 13.96
C GLU A 147 14.84 -17.77 13.57
N TYR A 148 15.14 -18.74 12.70
CA TYR A 148 14.16 -19.64 12.09
C TYR A 148 14.88 -20.84 11.46
N ILE A 149 14.55 -22.04 11.91
CA ILE A 149 14.90 -23.32 11.29
C ILE A 149 13.65 -24.19 11.24
N CYS A 150 13.45 -24.87 10.12
CA CYS A 150 12.33 -25.77 9.89
C CYS A 150 12.84 -27.21 9.72
N GLN A 151 12.29 -28.11 10.54
CA GLN A 151 12.26 -29.54 10.25
C GLN A 151 11.09 -29.79 9.31
N PHE A 152 11.33 -30.38 8.14
CA PHE A 152 10.28 -30.57 7.14
C PHE A 152 10.33 -31.97 6.53
N GLN A 153 9.27 -32.75 6.79
CA GLN A 153 9.08 -34.11 6.26
C GLN A 153 10.29 -35.02 6.49
N GLU A 154 10.95 -34.91 7.63
CA GLU A 154 12.14 -35.69 7.96
C GLU A 154 12.03 -36.20 9.42
N SER A 155 12.69 -37.31 9.70
CA SER A 155 12.78 -37.84 11.07
C SER A 155 13.71 -36.99 11.92
N ASP A 156 13.52 -37.00 13.24
CA ASP A 156 14.36 -36.23 14.17
C ASP A 156 15.84 -36.61 14.03
N PHE A 157 16.14 -37.89 13.79
CA PHE A 157 17.48 -38.38 13.49
C PHE A 157 18.08 -37.69 12.25
N ALA A 158 17.33 -37.64 11.15
CA ALA A 158 17.78 -37.02 9.91
C ALA A 158 17.96 -35.50 10.08
N PHE A 159 17.03 -34.85 10.78
CA PHE A 159 17.12 -33.44 11.09
C PHE A 159 18.38 -33.12 11.93
N MET A 160 18.57 -33.82 13.05
CA MET A 160 19.78 -33.69 13.88
C MET A 160 21.05 -34.00 13.08
N SER A 161 21.05 -35.08 12.28
CA SER A 161 22.21 -35.48 11.48
C SER A 161 22.59 -34.40 10.46
N ARG A 162 21.66 -33.90 9.64
CA ARG A 162 22.00 -32.83 8.66
C ARG A 162 22.45 -31.53 9.33
N ARG A 163 21.93 -31.23 10.53
CA ARG A 163 22.34 -30.05 11.30
C ARG A 163 23.76 -30.24 11.85
N MET A 164 24.05 -31.38 12.46
CA MET A 164 25.38 -31.72 12.94
C MET A 164 26.40 -31.74 11.78
N GLU A 165 26.05 -32.38 10.66
CA GLU A 165 26.86 -32.41 9.44
C GLU A 165 27.16 -31.00 8.90
N ARG A 166 26.19 -30.06 8.97
CA ARG A 166 26.36 -28.66 8.57
C ARG A 166 27.35 -27.92 9.47
N GLU A 167 27.28 -28.13 10.78
CA GLU A 167 28.14 -27.43 11.73
C GLU A 167 29.50 -28.13 11.93
N GLY A 168 29.67 -29.34 11.37
CA GLY A 168 30.88 -30.14 11.57
C GLY A 168 30.89 -30.89 12.90
N ILE A 169 29.74 -30.95 13.58
CA ILE A 169 29.51 -31.74 14.78
C ILE A 169 29.35 -33.19 14.35
N TYR A 170 29.88 -34.11 15.14
CA TYR A 170 29.72 -35.54 14.96
C TYR A 170 29.44 -36.21 16.29
N TYR A 171 29.09 -37.48 16.24
CA TYR A 171 28.81 -38.25 17.45
C TYR A 171 29.35 -39.67 17.39
N TYR A 172 29.54 -40.27 18.55
CA TYR A 172 29.87 -41.68 18.73
C TYR A 172 29.26 -42.17 20.04
N PHE A 173 29.44 -43.45 20.36
CA PHE A 173 28.81 -44.06 21.54
C PHE A 173 29.86 -44.52 22.56
N GLU A 174 29.61 -44.19 23.84
CA GLU A 174 30.32 -44.76 24.99
C GLU A 174 29.44 -45.81 25.65
N GLN A 175 29.94 -47.02 25.83
CA GLN A 175 29.24 -48.09 26.54
C GLN A 175 29.59 -47.99 28.03
N THR A 176 28.62 -47.56 28.85
CA THR A 176 28.79 -47.31 30.29
C THR A 176 28.08 -48.39 31.12
N GLU A 177 28.33 -48.46 32.43
CA GLU A 177 27.62 -49.39 33.32
C GLU A 177 26.09 -49.17 33.32
N ASN A 178 25.62 -47.98 32.95
CA ASN A 178 24.21 -47.62 32.90
C ASN A 178 23.59 -47.71 31.49
N GLY A 179 24.32 -48.23 30.50
CA GLY A 179 23.86 -48.33 29.10
C GLY A 179 24.70 -47.53 28.11
N ASP A 180 24.20 -47.45 26.87
CA ASP A 180 24.83 -46.69 25.79
C ASP A 180 24.65 -45.18 26.00
N LYS A 181 25.73 -44.43 25.86
CA LYS A 181 25.76 -42.98 26.00
C LYS A 181 26.17 -42.32 24.69
N LEU A 182 25.35 -41.42 24.16
CA LEU A 182 25.63 -40.67 22.94
C LEU A 182 26.60 -39.51 23.24
N ILE A 183 27.79 -39.52 22.67
CA ILE A 183 28.75 -38.41 22.80
C ILE A 183 28.68 -37.55 21.56
N ILE A 184 28.37 -36.28 21.73
CA ILE A 184 28.28 -35.28 20.66
C ILE A 184 29.46 -34.34 20.81
N THR A 185 30.30 -34.20 19.77
CA THR A 185 31.52 -33.41 19.84
C THR A 185 31.88 -32.79 18.49
N ASP A 186 32.77 -31.81 18.50
CA ASP A 186 33.28 -31.08 17.34
C ASP A 186 34.82 -31.02 17.32
N SER A 187 35.49 -31.73 18.23
CA SER A 187 36.91 -31.59 18.50
C SER A 187 37.63 -32.92 18.63
N SER A 188 38.80 -33.03 18.00
CA SER A 188 39.70 -34.17 18.13
C SER A 188 40.20 -34.39 19.56
N THR A 189 40.15 -33.38 20.43
CA THR A 189 40.60 -33.48 21.83
C THR A 189 39.64 -34.25 22.75
N SER A 190 38.42 -34.52 22.29
CA SER A 190 37.40 -35.21 23.08
C SER A 190 37.52 -36.74 23.03
N HIS A 191 38.39 -37.27 22.17
CA HIS A 191 38.59 -38.71 21.99
C HIS A 191 39.50 -39.32 23.05
N ALA A 192 39.06 -40.42 23.64
CA ALA A 192 39.85 -41.22 24.56
C ALA A 192 40.54 -42.39 23.83
N ASN A 193 41.58 -42.96 24.45
CA ASN A 193 42.16 -44.21 23.96
C ASN A 193 41.17 -45.37 24.17
N VAL A 194 41.24 -46.39 23.31
CA VAL A 194 40.52 -47.64 23.51
C VAL A 194 40.84 -48.23 24.88
N SER A 195 39.82 -48.74 25.55
CA SER A 195 39.95 -49.40 26.86
C SER A 195 40.70 -50.72 26.71
N GLY A 196 41.71 -50.97 27.55
CA GLY A 196 42.57 -52.16 27.46
C GLY A 196 43.93 -51.81 26.84
N GLN A 197 44.35 -52.56 25.82
CA GLN A 197 45.64 -52.39 25.18
C GLN A 197 45.59 -51.27 24.12
N ALA A 198 45.93 -50.04 24.55
CA ALA A 198 45.93 -48.87 23.67
C ALA A 198 46.93 -48.96 22.49
N THR A 199 47.96 -49.80 22.61
CA THR A 199 48.96 -50.05 21.57
C THR A 199 48.82 -51.46 21.02
N ILE A 200 48.45 -51.58 19.74
CA ILE A 200 48.20 -52.87 19.09
C ILE A 200 49.31 -53.16 18.09
N SER A 201 49.88 -54.35 18.19
CA SER A 201 50.96 -54.80 17.30
C SER A 201 50.42 -55.16 15.91
N TYR A 202 51.13 -54.74 14.87
CA TYR A 202 50.95 -55.21 13.51
C TYR A 202 51.69 -56.54 13.32
N ILE A 203 50.96 -57.62 13.08
CA ILE A 203 51.52 -58.95 12.81
C ILE A 203 50.93 -59.48 11.50
N PRO A 204 51.68 -59.44 10.38
CA PRO A 204 51.17 -59.86 9.09
C PRO A 204 50.79 -61.35 9.08
N PRO A 205 49.93 -61.81 8.15
CA PRO A 205 49.41 -63.18 8.15
C PRO A 205 50.49 -64.27 8.02
N SER A 206 51.66 -63.93 7.47
CA SER A 206 52.82 -64.82 7.36
C SER A 206 53.65 -64.93 8.65
N GLY A 207 53.38 -64.11 9.65
CA GLY A 207 54.05 -64.14 10.95
C GLY A 207 53.45 -65.21 11.87
N PHE A 208 54.29 -65.88 12.65
CA PHE A 208 53.83 -66.65 13.81
C PHE A 208 53.38 -65.66 14.88
N ALA A 209 52.08 -65.32 14.91
CA ALA A 209 51.49 -64.74 16.11
C ALA A 209 51.15 -65.87 17.09
N PRO A 210 51.40 -65.68 18.39
CA PRO A 210 50.72 -66.48 19.40
C PRO A 210 49.20 -66.45 19.15
N PRO A 211 48.47 -67.57 19.29
CA PRO A 211 47.01 -67.60 19.12
C PRO A 211 46.24 -66.67 20.06
N GLU A 212 46.89 -66.18 21.12
CA GLU A 212 46.29 -65.50 22.26
C GLU A 212 46.52 -63.97 22.27
N GLU A 213 47.21 -63.41 21.27
CA GLU A 213 47.53 -61.97 21.23
C GLU A 213 46.67 -61.22 20.19
N ASP A 214 45.96 -60.19 20.66
CA ASP A 214 45.22 -59.25 19.82
C ASP A 214 46.17 -58.48 18.90
N ALA A 215 45.97 -58.61 17.58
CA ALA A 215 46.89 -58.01 16.61
C ALA A 215 46.18 -57.52 15.35
N VAL A 216 46.71 -56.44 14.78
CA VAL A 216 46.34 -55.98 13.44
C VAL A 216 47.06 -56.86 12.42
N ARG A 217 46.29 -57.53 11.56
CA ARG A 217 46.77 -58.49 10.55
C ARG A 217 46.99 -57.85 9.20
N SER A 218 46.12 -56.92 8.83
CA SER A 218 46.18 -56.15 7.59
C SER A 218 46.03 -54.68 7.93
N PHE A 219 46.76 -53.81 7.24
CA PHE A 219 46.67 -52.37 7.42
C PHE A 219 47.02 -51.65 6.12
N ILE A 220 46.00 -51.19 5.41
CA ILE A 220 46.09 -50.67 4.04
C ILE A 220 45.75 -49.18 4.06
N CYS A 221 46.70 -48.33 3.68
CA CYS A 221 46.45 -46.91 3.48
C CYS A 221 45.93 -46.66 2.07
N ARG A 222 44.72 -46.10 1.97
CA ARG A 222 44.21 -45.48 0.75
C ARG A 222 44.50 -43.99 0.80
N HIS A 223 45.19 -43.50 -0.21
CA HIS A 223 45.47 -42.08 -0.38
C HIS A 223 44.75 -41.56 -1.62
N GLN A 224 44.13 -40.38 -1.55
CA GLN A 224 43.51 -39.73 -2.71
C GLN A 224 43.80 -38.23 -2.76
N ILE A 225 43.77 -37.68 -3.98
CA ILE A 225 43.97 -36.26 -4.20
C ILE A 225 42.76 -35.46 -3.73
N LEU A 226 43.01 -34.32 -3.08
CA LEU A 226 41.97 -33.42 -2.62
C LEU A 226 41.84 -32.17 -3.50
N PRO A 227 40.71 -31.46 -3.39
CA PRO A 227 40.61 -30.09 -3.89
C PRO A 227 41.67 -29.19 -3.28
N ALA A 228 42.02 -28.08 -3.96
CA ALA A 228 42.98 -27.14 -3.39
C ALA A 228 42.35 -26.26 -2.30
N ARG A 229 41.08 -25.87 -2.48
CA ARG A 229 40.35 -24.97 -1.58
C ARG A 229 38.84 -25.14 -1.69
N VAL A 230 38.12 -24.63 -0.69
CA VAL A 230 36.66 -24.46 -0.66
C VAL A 230 36.31 -22.98 -0.69
N VAL A 231 35.29 -22.62 -1.47
CA VAL A 231 34.70 -21.29 -1.52
C VAL A 231 33.19 -21.41 -1.31
N LEU A 232 32.68 -20.72 -0.29
CA LEU A 232 31.26 -20.60 0.00
C LEU A 232 30.78 -19.19 -0.39
N LYS A 233 29.57 -19.10 -0.95
CA LYS A 233 28.93 -17.81 -1.26
C LYS A 233 27.44 -17.82 -0.91
N ASP A 234 26.93 -16.69 -0.47
CA ASP A 234 25.49 -16.50 -0.26
C ASP A 234 25.05 -15.06 -0.54
N TYR A 235 23.77 -14.76 -0.31
CA TYR A 235 23.18 -13.44 -0.41
C TYR A 235 22.35 -13.14 0.84
N ASN A 236 22.69 -12.03 1.51
CA ASN A 236 21.94 -11.49 2.63
C ASN A 236 21.27 -10.17 2.21
N TYR A 237 19.94 -10.18 2.11
CA TYR A 237 19.18 -9.02 1.67
C TYR A 237 19.25 -7.83 2.63
N ARG A 238 19.58 -8.05 3.92
CA ARG A 238 19.80 -6.97 4.90
C ARG A 238 21.13 -6.23 4.64
N ARG A 239 22.04 -6.83 3.89
CA ARG A 239 23.35 -6.25 3.47
C ARG A 239 23.62 -6.56 2.00
N PRO A 240 22.79 -6.05 1.06
CA PRO A 240 22.74 -6.55 -0.31
C PRO A 240 24.00 -6.26 -1.15
N THR A 241 24.84 -5.31 -0.72
CA THR A 241 26.10 -4.95 -1.37
C THR A 241 27.32 -5.69 -0.81
N LEU A 242 27.17 -6.39 0.32
CA LEU A 242 28.26 -7.16 0.92
C LEU A 242 28.52 -8.41 0.06
N ASP A 243 29.77 -8.60 -0.38
CA ASP A 243 30.19 -9.88 -0.99
C ASP A 243 30.29 -10.93 0.10
N LEU A 244 29.18 -11.61 0.34
CA LEU A 244 29.05 -12.59 1.41
C LEU A 244 29.70 -13.91 0.97
N ARG A 245 30.96 -14.06 1.36
CA ARG A 245 31.87 -15.10 0.89
C ARG A 245 32.73 -15.64 2.03
N GLY A 246 32.94 -16.96 2.04
CA GLY A 246 33.86 -17.63 2.96
C GLY A 246 34.83 -18.55 2.20
N GLU A 247 36.07 -18.67 2.67
CA GLU A 247 37.09 -19.49 2.03
C GLU A 247 37.94 -20.25 3.04
N ALA A 248 38.40 -21.44 2.66
CA ALA A 248 39.41 -22.19 3.39
C ALA A 248 40.24 -23.04 2.42
N ASP A 249 41.54 -23.16 2.73
CA ASP A 249 42.43 -24.06 2.01
C ASP A 249 42.21 -25.51 2.47
N VAL A 250 42.32 -26.44 1.53
CA VAL A 250 42.25 -27.88 1.78
C VAL A 250 43.64 -28.47 1.65
N ASP A 251 44.16 -28.56 0.43
CA ASP A 251 45.55 -28.84 0.14
C ASP A 251 46.07 -27.79 -0.85
N ALA A 252 46.57 -26.67 -0.32
CA ALA A 252 47.01 -25.54 -1.15
C ALA A 252 48.21 -25.86 -2.04
N ALA A 253 49.02 -26.88 -1.70
CA ALA A 253 50.27 -27.20 -2.39
C ALA A 253 50.13 -28.36 -3.39
N GLY A 254 49.37 -29.40 -3.04
CA GLY A 254 49.18 -30.61 -3.83
C GLY A 254 47.78 -30.79 -4.44
N GLY A 255 46.80 -30.04 -3.94
CA GLY A 255 45.40 -30.18 -4.32
C GLY A 255 45.08 -29.58 -5.70
N ARG A 256 43.92 -29.96 -6.26
CA ARG A 256 43.49 -29.49 -7.59
C ARG A 256 42.06 -28.95 -7.59
N GLY A 257 41.88 -27.79 -8.21
CA GLY A 257 40.57 -27.18 -8.40
C GLY A 257 40.00 -26.55 -7.12
N THR A 258 38.76 -26.09 -7.23
CA THR A 258 38.04 -25.37 -6.16
C THR A 258 36.65 -25.97 -6.02
N VAL A 259 36.27 -26.32 -4.79
CA VAL A 259 34.89 -26.65 -4.48
C VAL A 259 34.16 -25.33 -4.23
N TYR A 260 33.17 -25.02 -5.05
CA TYR A 260 32.37 -23.81 -4.94
C TYR A 260 30.93 -24.15 -4.56
N ILE A 261 30.44 -23.65 -3.43
CA ILE A 261 29.10 -23.92 -2.91
C ILE A 261 28.36 -22.60 -2.72
N TYR A 262 27.12 -22.54 -3.22
CA TYR A 262 26.24 -21.39 -3.03
C TYR A 262 25.01 -21.79 -2.20
N GLY A 263 24.59 -20.93 -1.28
CA GLY A 263 23.32 -21.10 -0.56
C GLY A 263 23.42 -21.89 0.76
N GLU A 264 24.50 -21.73 1.52
CA GLU A 264 24.68 -22.37 2.85
C GLU A 264 24.03 -21.58 4.01
N HIS A 265 23.31 -20.50 3.70
CA HIS A 265 22.50 -19.68 4.59
C HIS A 265 23.25 -19.06 5.79
N PHE A 266 24.52 -18.69 5.59
CA PHE A 266 25.27 -17.89 6.56
C PHE A 266 24.98 -16.39 6.40
N LYS A 267 25.08 -15.61 7.47
CA LYS A 267 24.71 -14.19 7.52
C LYS A 267 25.90 -13.23 7.44
N THR A 268 27.09 -13.71 7.83
CA THR A 268 28.32 -12.91 7.94
C THR A 268 29.51 -13.62 7.28
N THR A 269 30.56 -12.86 6.94
CA THR A 269 31.79 -13.42 6.35
C THR A 269 32.52 -14.34 7.35
N GLU A 270 32.44 -14.02 8.64
CA GLU A 270 33.00 -14.82 9.73
C GLU A 270 32.35 -16.20 9.81
N GLU A 271 31.02 -16.27 9.78
CA GLU A 271 30.27 -17.53 9.70
C GLU A 271 30.61 -18.31 8.42
N GLY A 272 30.73 -17.61 7.29
CA GLY A 272 31.12 -18.20 6.01
C GLY A 272 32.51 -18.84 6.05
N ASN A 273 33.49 -18.19 6.67
CA ASN A 273 34.85 -18.72 6.83
C ASN A 273 34.88 -19.93 7.79
N ALA A 274 34.12 -19.88 8.89
CA ALA A 274 34.01 -21.01 9.82
C ALA A 274 33.42 -22.24 9.11
N LEU A 275 32.33 -22.08 8.35
CA LEU A 275 31.75 -23.16 7.56
C LEU A 275 32.69 -23.64 6.45
N ALA A 276 33.41 -22.74 5.77
CA ALA A 276 34.37 -23.12 4.75
C ALA A 276 35.49 -23.99 5.34
N ARG A 277 35.96 -23.66 6.56
CA ARG A 277 36.93 -24.47 7.30
C ARG A 277 36.38 -25.85 7.65
N VAL A 278 35.14 -25.93 8.14
CA VAL A 278 34.48 -27.22 8.38
C VAL A 278 34.40 -28.06 7.10
N ARG A 279 34.04 -27.45 5.96
CA ARG A 279 34.04 -28.15 4.65
C ARG A 279 35.44 -28.58 4.21
N ALA A 280 36.46 -27.79 4.51
CA ALA A 280 37.83 -28.14 4.18
C ALA A 280 38.31 -29.33 5.02
N GLU A 281 38.06 -29.30 6.32
CA GLU A 281 38.35 -30.39 7.27
C GLU A 281 37.59 -31.69 6.88
N GLU A 282 36.32 -31.60 6.44
CA GLU A 282 35.56 -32.73 5.87
C GLU A 282 36.28 -33.40 4.71
N LEU A 283 36.85 -32.63 3.79
CA LEU A 283 37.62 -33.16 2.66
C LEU A 283 38.96 -33.75 3.12
N MET A 284 39.65 -33.10 4.06
CA MET A 284 40.93 -33.57 4.63
C MET A 284 40.79 -34.95 5.28
N CYS A 285 39.65 -35.24 5.93
CA CYS A 285 39.35 -36.56 6.51
C CYS A 285 39.35 -37.71 5.50
N ARG A 286 39.40 -37.40 4.20
CA ARG A 286 39.38 -38.37 3.11
C ARG A 286 40.71 -38.44 2.36
N GLU A 287 41.71 -37.65 2.71
CA GLU A 287 43.03 -37.72 2.08
C GLU A 287 43.67 -39.09 2.33
N GLN A 288 43.73 -39.49 3.61
CA GLN A 288 44.41 -40.69 4.09
C GLN A 288 43.47 -41.50 4.97
N VAL A 289 42.95 -42.60 4.43
CA VAL A 289 42.08 -43.53 5.17
C VAL A 289 42.76 -44.88 5.23
N PHE A 290 42.88 -45.42 6.44
CA PHE A 290 43.48 -46.71 6.71
C PHE A 290 42.41 -47.77 6.92
N TYR A 291 42.54 -48.89 6.24
CA TYR A 291 41.66 -50.05 6.32
C TYR A 291 42.43 -51.18 6.99
N GLY A 292 41.97 -51.60 8.16
CA GLY A 292 42.62 -52.63 8.96
C GLY A 292 41.77 -53.88 9.12
N GLU A 293 42.44 -55.01 9.34
CA GLU A 293 41.82 -56.26 9.80
C GLU A 293 42.49 -56.67 11.11
N SER A 294 41.72 -57.05 12.13
CA SER A 294 42.23 -57.27 13.48
C SER A 294 41.43 -58.33 14.24
N THR A 295 42.06 -58.91 15.25
CA THR A 295 41.38 -59.74 16.27
C THR A 295 41.09 -58.95 17.56
N ALA A 296 41.54 -57.69 17.65
CA ALA A 296 41.38 -56.86 18.84
C ALA A 296 39.94 -56.41 19.04
N ALA A 297 39.24 -57.00 20.01
CA ALA A 297 37.82 -56.71 20.26
C ALA A 297 37.55 -55.32 20.86
N HIS A 298 38.59 -54.68 21.41
CA HIS A 298 38.53 -53.37 22.07
C HIS A 298 38.42 -52.20 21.07
N LEU A 299 38.58 -52.45 19.76
CA LEU A 299 38.47 -51.42 18.73
C LEU A 299 37.01 -50.98 18.58
N LYS A 300 36.77 -49.68 18.70
CA LYS A 300 35.44 -49.05 18.57
C LYS A 300 35.55 -47.64 18.01
N PRO A 301 34.57 -47.17 17.21
CA PRO A 301 34.61 -45.83 16.62
C PRO A 301 34.59 -44.72 17.67
N GLY A 302 35.25 -43.60 17.39
CA GLY A 302 35.35 -42.46 18.30
C GLY A 302 36.46 -42.58 19.35
N TYR A 303 37.26 -43.65 19.28
CA TYR A 303 38.40 -43.87 20.16
C TYR A 303 39.72 -43.93 19.39
N LEU A 304 40.80 -43.67 20.12
CA LEU A 304 42.16 -43.68 19.61
C LEU A 304 42.83 -45.04 19.88
N PHE A 305 43.63 -45.53 18.93
CA PHE A 305 44.59 -46.61 19.17
C PHE A 305 45.94 -46.24 18.57
N GLU A 306 47.01 -46.83 19.09
CA GLU A 306 48.36 -46.71 18.58
C GLU A 306 48.76 -47.99 17.85
N LEU A 307 49.21 -47.88 16.61
CA LEU A 307 49.77 -49.01 15.87
C LEU A 307 51.26 -49.12 16.15
N ALA A 308 51.76 -50.31 16.46
CA ALA A 308 53.18 -50.58 16.63
C ALA A 308 53.65 -51.76 15.76
N GLY A 309 54.94 -51.80 15.43
CA GLY A 309 55.55 -52.94 14.71
C GLY A 309 55.23 -53.04 13.22
N HIS A 310 54.62 -52.01 12.61
CA HIS A 310 54.41 -51.95 11.17
C HIS A 310 55.73 -51.71 10.43
N TYR A 311 55.95 -52.39 9.29
CA TYR A 311 57.19 -52.33 8.51
C TYR A 311 57.49 -50.94 7.93
N ARG A 312 56.46 -50.11 7.75
CA ARG A 312 56.59 -48.70 7.40
C ARG A 312 56.49 -47.85 8.66
N ASP A 313 57.61 -47.25 9.04
CA ASP A 313 57.76 -46.52 10.30
C ASP A 313 56.73 -45.38 10.48
N SER A 314 56.46 -44.64 9.40
CA SER A 314 55.47 -43.55 9.41
C SER A 314 54.03 -43.99 9.74
N TYR A 315 53.75 -45.30 9.74
CA TYR A 315 52.43 -45.81 10.12
C TYR A 315 52.35 -46.22 11.60
N ASN A 316 53.48 -46.26 12.31
CA ASN A 316 53.51 -46.52 13.75
C ASN A 316 53.17 -45.24 14.53
N GLN A 317 51.88 -44.92 14.60
CA GLN A 317 51.36 -43.69 15.21
C GLN A 317 49.95 -43.92 15.78
N ARG A 318 49.36 -42.86 16.32
CA ARG A 318 47.98 -42.87 16.80
C ARG A 318 46.99 -42.62 15.68
N TYR A 319 45.88 -43.34 15.72
CA TYR A 319 44.78 -43.24 14.77
C TYR A 319 43.45 -43.09 15.50
N LEU A 320 42.55 -42.31 14.91
CA LEU A 320 41.14 -42.28 15.27
C LEU A 320 40.39 -43.35 14.47
N ILE A 321 39.71 -44.24 15.18
CA ILE A 321 38.84 -45.26 14.59
C ILE A 321 37.54 -44.59 14.18
N ILE A 322 37.19 -44.68 12.90
CA ILE A 322 35.98 -44.04 12.35
C ILE A 322 34.87 -45.04 12.02
N GLU A 323 35.20 -46.31 11.78
CA GLU A 323 34.25 -47.40 11.55
C GLU A 323 34.85 -48.73 12.00
N VAL A 324 34.03 -49.64 12.53
CA VAL A 324 34.40 -51.02 12.82
C VAL A 324 33.26 -51.95 12.40
N ALA A 325 33.58 -52.94 11.59
CA ALA A 325 32.72 -54.05 11.22
C ALA A 325 33.18 -55.30 11.97
N HIS A 326 32.36 -55.75 12.92
CA HIS A 326 32.59 -56.90 13.78
C HIS A 326 31.97 -58.15 13.18
N LYS A 327 32.64 -59.29 13.35
CA LYS A 327 32.05 -60.61 13.11
C LYS A 327 32.56 -61.60 14.15
N GLY A 328 31.71 -62.54 14.54
CA GLY A 328 32.14 -63.62 15.39
C GLY A 328 31.21 -64.81 15.36
N LYS A 329 31.77 -65.99 15.65
CA LYS A 329 31.06 -67.27 15.65
C LYS A 329 31.50 -68.11 16.85
N GLN A 330 30.52 -68.64 17.57
CA GLN A 330 30.78 -69.47 18.75
C GLN A 330 31.19 -70.90 18.33
N THR A 331 32.26 -71.41 18.93
CA THR A 331 32.82 -72.74 18.61
C THR A 331 31.84 -73.89 18.81
N ARG A 332 30.93 -73.78 19.79
CA ARG A 332 29.94 -74.83 20.14
C ARG A 332 28.98 -75.17 19.00
N TYR A 333 28.63 -74.19 18.15
CA TYR A 333 27.64 -74.34 17.08
C TYR A 333 28.24 -74.61 15.69
N LEU A 334 29.55 -74.95 15.61
CA LEU A 334 30.23 -75.26 14.35
C LEU A 334 29.62 -76.44 13.57
N SER A 335 28.93 -77.36 14.25
CA SER A 335 28.38 -78.59 13.68
C SER A 335 26.85 -78.67 13.67
N GLN A 336 26.13 -77.71 14.26
CA GLN A 336 24.67 -77.78 14.52
C GLN A 336 23.91 -76.47 14.23
N GLY A 337 24.57 -75.40 13.76
CA GLY A 337 23.89 -74.16 13.38
C GLY A 337 23.27 -74.23 11.98
N PRO A 338 22.23 -73.42 11.68
CA PRO A 338 21.68 -73.32 10.33
C PRO A 338 22.74 -72.80 9.35
N SER A 339 23.17 -73.66 8.43
CA SER A 339 24.16 -73.33 7.39
C SER A 339 23.48 -72.60 6.24
N GLU A 340 23.82 -71.34 6.01
CA GLU A 340 23.39 -70.61 4.79
C GLU A 340 24.32 -70.87 3.59
N ASP A 341 25.51 -71.43 3.79
CA ASP A 341 26.40 -71.80 2.68
C ASP A 341 27.37 -72.94 3.06
N PRO A 342 27.16 -74.18 2.58
CA PRO A 342 28.05 -75.32 2.81
C PRO A 342 29.41 -75.20 2.09
N GLU A 343 29.58 -74.26 1.15
CA GLU A 343 30.79 -74.14 0.33
C GLU A 343 31.79 -73.07 0.80
N SER A 344 31.49 -72.27 1.85
CA SER A 344 32.43 -71.25 2.34
C SER A 344 33.53 -71.85 3.25
N PRO A 345 34.79 -71.98 2.82
CA PRO A 345 35.84 -72.68 3.58
C PRO A 345 36.48 -71.83 4.69
N ASP A 346 36.00 -70.61 4.92
CA ASP A 346 36.75 -69.53 5.59
C ASP A 346 36.21 -69.06 6.95
N GLU A 347 35.14 -69.67 7.49
CA GLU A 347 34.59 -69.23 8.79
C GLU A 347 35.29 -69.91 9.99
N ARG A 348 36.43 -69.37 10.41
CA ARG A 348 37.09 -69.77 11.66
C ARG A 348 36.25 -69.35 12.88
N PRO A 349 36.09 -70.21 13.92
CA PRO A 349 35.48 -69.81 15.18
C PRO A 349 36.33 -68.75 15.89
N GLY A 350 35.68 -67.80 16.55
CA GLY A 350 36.35 -66.68 17.23
C GLY A 350 35.82 -65.31 16.79
N TYR A 351 36.48 -64.26 17.28
CA TYR A 351 36.17 -62.87 16.97
C TYR A 351 37.16 -62.32 15.94
N GLU A 352 36.65 -61.56 14.98
CA GLU A 352 37.44 -60.78 14.02
C GLU A 352 36.73 -59.45 13.74
N ASN A 353 37.50 -58.43 13.35
CA ASN A 353 36.93 -57.20 12.82
C ASN A 353 37.70 -56.66 11.63
N GLN A 354 37.01 -55.83 10.86
CA GLN A 354 37.59 -54.91 9.90
C GLN A 354 37.31 -53.51 10.39
N PHE A 355 38.26 -52.59 10.29
CA PHE A 355 38.09 -51.23 10.78
C PHE A 355 38.64 -50.20 9.82
N MET A 356 38.08 -48.99 9.89
CA MET A 356 38.58 -47.82 9.18
C MET A 356 39.10 -46.82 10.19
N ALA A 357 40.23 -46.19 9.88
CA ALA A 357 40.84 -45.19 10.73
C ALA A 357 41.49 -44.05 9.94
N ILE A 358 41.62 -42.90 10.58
CA ILE A 358 42.39 -41.74 10.09
C ILE A 358 43.46 -41.36 11.10
N PRO A 359 44.55 -40.68 10.71
CA PRO A 359 45.53 -40.17 11.66
C PRO A 359 44.88 -39.34 12.77
N ALA A 360 45.32 -39.49 14.02
CA ALA A 360 44.66 -38.89 15.18
C ALA A 360 44.74 -37.34 15.24
N ASP A 361 45.66 -36.74 14.50
CA ASP A 361 45.85 -35.30 14.36
C ASP A 361 44.91 -34.66 13.34
N VAL A 362 44.27 -35.46 12.48
CA VAL A 362 43.24 -34.99 11.53
C VAL A 362 41.95 -34.73 12.28
N GLN A 363 41.44 -33.50 12.21
CA GLN A 363 40.14 -33.14 12.77
C GLN A 363 39.03 -33.84 11.99
N PHE A 364 38.35 -34.82 12.63
CA PHE A 364 37.22 -35.48 12.00
C PHE A 364 36.07 -34.50 11.78
N ARG A 365 35.48 -34.54 10.58
CA ARG A 365 34.19 -33.95 10.24
C ARG A 365 33.36 -35.00 9.50
N PRO A 366 32.06 -35.11 9.79
CA PRO A 366 31.20 -36.07 9.12
C PRO A 366 30.98 -35.67 7.65
N GLU A 367 30.77 -36.66 6.80
CA GLU A 367 30.27 -36.43 5.45
C GLU A 367 28.83 -35.93 5.48
N ARG A 368 28.49 -35.07 4.52
CA ARG A 368 27.12 -34.61 4.31
C ARG A 368 26.23 -35.62 3.57
N ASN A 369 25.96 -36.75 4.24
CA ASN A 369 25.17 -37.84 3.65
C ASN A 369 23.66 -37.65 3.84
N THR A 370 23.24 -36.87 4.84
CA THR A 370 21.82 -36.68 5.11
C THR A 370 21.20 -35.68 4.12
N PRO A 371 20.19 -36.08 3.32
CA PRO A 371 19.58 -35.18 2.35
C PRO A 371 18.96 -33.95 3.01
N ARG A 372 19.15 -32.77 2.41
CA ARG A 372 18.44 -31.56 2.85
C ARG A 372 17.00 -31.60 2.33
N PRO A 373 15.98 -31.37 3.19
CA PRO A 373 14.60 -31.27 2.74
C PRO A 373 14.45 -30.07 1.80
N LYS A 374 13.59 -30.22 0.79
CA LYS A 374 13.25 -29.15 -0.15
C LYS A 374 11.74 -29.05 -0.33
N ILE A 375 11.24 -27.81 -0.36
CA ILE A 375 9.89 -27.47 -0.78
C ILE A 375 9.95 -27.02 -2.24
N TYR A 376 9.52 -27.88 -3.15
CA TYR A 376 9.63 -27.65 -4.59
C TYR A 376 8.65 -26.61 -5.15
N GLY A 377 7.64 -26.21 -4.39
CA GLY A 377 6.59 -25.31 -4.83
C GLY A 377 6.28 -24.23 -3.80
N THR A 378 5.01 -23.87 -3.72
CA THR A 378 4.51 -22.91 -2.72
C THR A 378 3.78 -23.62 -1.58
N MET A 379 3.70 -22.94 -0.43
CA MET A 379 2.94 -23.40 0.72
C MET A 379 2.01 -22.29 1.21
N ASN A 380 0.78 -22.64 1.56
CA ASN A 380 -0.17 -21.69 2.15
C ASN A 380 0.31 -21.32 3.56
N ALA A 381 0.11 -20.06 3.95
CA ALA A 381 0.31 -19.58 5.30
C ALA A 381 -0.68 -18.45 5.60
N THR A 382 -0.84 -18.12 6.86
CA THR A 382 -1.73 -17.05 7.30
C THR A 382 -0.92 -15.93 7.93
N ILE A 383 -1.23 -14.67 7.60
CA ILE A 383 -0.57 -13.52 8.25
C ILE A 383 -0.87 -13.51 9.75
N ASP A 384 0.19 -13.54 10.56
CA ASP A 384 0.16 -13.49 12.02
C ASP A 384 0.39 -12.05 12.50
N ALA A 385 -0.18 -11.72 13.66
CA ALA A 385 -0.11 -10.39 14.26
C ALA A 385 -0.47 -10.44 15.75
N ALA A 386 0.23 -9.64 16.56
CA ALA A 386 0.05 -9.61 18.02
C ALA A 386 -1.15 -8.74 18.43
N GLY A 387 -1.36 -7.63 17.73
CA GLY A 387 -2.37 -6.63 18.02
C GLY A 387 -3.80 -7.07 17.74
N ASP A 388 -4.71 -6.23 18.22
CA ASP A 388 -6.17 -6.32 18.03
C ASP A 388 -6.65 -5.60 16.75
N GLY A 389 -5.76 -4.85 16.09
CA GLY A 389 -6.04 -4.16 14.83
C GLY A 389 -6.28 -5.11 13.65
N GLN A 390 -6.96 -4.60 12.61
CA GLN A 390 -7.20 -5.35 11.37
C GLN A 390 -5.93 -5.53 10.54
N TYR A 391 -5.07 -4.51 10.50
CA TYR A 391 -3.78 -4.59 9.81
C TYR A 391 -2.76 -5.34 10.67
N ALA A 392 -1.99 -6.21 10.03
CA ALA A 392 -0.88 -6.88 10.70
C ALA A 392 0.27 -5.90 10.95
N GLU A 393 1.01 -6.08 12.05
CA GLU A 393 2.24 -5.34 12.26
C GLU A 393 3.27 -5.71 11.19
N ILE A 394 3.95 -4.69 10.68
CA ILE A 394 5.12 -4.83 9.81
C ILE A 394 6.33 -4.19 10.49
N ASP A 395 7.52 -4.68 10.18
CA ASP A 395 8.76 -4.04 10.63
C ASP A 395 9.21 -2.91 9.70
N ASP A 396 10.34 -2.29 10.03
CA ASP A 396 10.94 -1.18 9.28
C ASP A 396 11.31 -1.55 7.82
N GLU A 397 11.31 -2.84 7.48
CA GLU A 397 11.58 -3.37 6.15
C GLU A 397 10.31 -3.84 5.42
N GLY A 398 9.12 -3.66 6.02
CA GLY A 398 7.84 -4.05 5.43
C GLY A 398 7.58 -5.56 5.40
N ARG A 399 8.23 -6.32 6.29
CA ARG A 399 8.09 -7.78 6.41
C ARG A 399 6.90 -8.14 7.30
N TYR A 400 6.42 -9.37 7.19
CA TYR A 400 5.29 -9.90 7.97
C TYR A 400 5.70 -11.12 8.78
N LYS A 401 4.97 -11.41 9.86
CA LYS A 401 4.99 -12.73 10.48
C LYS A 401 3.84 -13.57 9.93
N VAL A 402 4.05 -14.88 9.92
CA VAL A 402 3.11 -15.85 9.37
C VAL A 402 2.95 -17.06 10.30
N VAL A 403 1.77 -17.67 10.26
CA VAL A 403 1.51 -19.00 10.84
C VAL A 403 1.57 -20.01 9.70
N LEU A 404 2.40 -21.04 9.86
CA LEU A 404 2.45 -22.17 8.92
C LEU A 404 1.40 -23.22 9.30
N PRO A 405 0.71 -23.84 8.32
CA PRO A 405 -0.42 -24.73 8.59
C PRO A 405 -0.03 -26.04 9.28
N PHE A 406 1.24 -26.44 9.20
CA PHE A 406 1.75 -27.64 9.85
C PHE A 406 2.33 -27.35 11.25
N ASP A 407 2.52 -26.09 11.64
CA ASP A 407 3.19 -25.75 12.89
C ASP A 407 2.33 -26.18 14.09
N GLN A 408 2.83 -27.17 14.84
CA GLN A 408 2.14 -27.76 15.98
C GLN A 408 2.52 -27.07 17.31
N SER A 409 3.45 -26.12 17.31
CA SER A 409 3.91 -25.45 18.54
C SER A 409 2.82 -24.68 19.28
N GLY A 410 1.71 -24.37 18.59
CA GLY A 410 0.63 -23.51 19.10
C GLY A 410 1.03 -22.05 19.24
N ASN A 411 2.23 -21.68 18.75
CA ASN A 411 2.69 -20.30 18.74
C ASN A 411 1.73 -19.45 17.91
N SER A 412 1.33 -18.32 18.48
CA SER A 412 0.38 -17.38 17.89
C SER A 412 0.64 -15.98 18.41
N GLU A 413 -0.14 -15.00 17.95
CA GLU A 413 -0.06 -13.61 18.38
C GLU A 413 1.30 -12.99 18.02
N GLY A 414 1.72 -13.17 16.78
CA GLY A 414 2.98 -12.65 16.26
C GLY A 414 4.21 -13.40 16.79
N ARG A 415 4.06 -14.66 17.21
CA ARG A 415 5.16 -15.51 17.69
C ARG A 415 5.35 -16.79 16.88
N ALA A 416 4.52 -17.04 15.87
CA ALA A 416 4.56 -18.26 15.06
C ALA A 416 5.76 -18.32 14.09
N SER A 417 6.37 -17.18 13.76
CA SER A 417 7.55 -17.15 12.89
C SER A 417 8.37 -15.88 13.07
N ARG A 418 9.53 -15.87 12.42
CA ARG A 418 10.31 -14.65 12.20
C ARG A 418 9.68 -13.74 11.16
N TRP A 419 10.28 -12.58 10.95
CA TRP A 419 9.93 -11.68 9.86
C TRP A 419 10.24 -12.27 8.47
N VAL A 420 9.21 -12.39 7.64
CA VAL A 420 9.23 -12.92 6.28
C VAL A 420 8.98 -11.80 5.27
N ARG A 421 9.83 -11.70 4.25
CA ARG A 421 9.67 -10.70 3.18
C ARG A 421 8.47 -11.00 2.30
N MET A 422 7.82 -9.96 1.81
CA MET A 422 6.78 -10.06 0.79
C MET A 422 7.29 -9.56 -0.55
N ALA A 423 7.10 -10.35 -1.60
CA ALA A 423 7.31 -9.93 -2.97
C ALA A 423 6.32 -8.81 -3.33
N GLN A 424 6.83 -7.72 -3.88
CA GLN A 424 6.02 -6.57 -4.27
C GLN A 424 5.96 -6.47 -5.79
N PRO A 425 4.81 -6.08 -6.39
CA PRO A 425 4.69 -5.93 -7.83
C PRO A 425 5.67 -4.91 -8.43
N TYR A 426 6.06 -3.89 -7.65
CA TYR A 426 7.02 -2.86 -8.03
C TYR A 426 7.73 -2.35 -6.77
N SER A 427 9.05 -2.27 -6.79
CA SER A 427 9.86 -1.82 -5.65
C SER A 427 11.21 -1.24 -6.09
N GLY A 428 11.69 -0.23 -5.37
CA GLY A 428 13.04 0.35 -5.51
C GLY A 428 13.41 1.17 -4.28
N ALA A 429 14.50 1.94 -4.36
CA ALA A 429 15.15 2.53 -3.18
C ALA A 429 14.24 3.40 -2.29
N ASN A 430 13.22 4.06 -2.84
CA ASN A 430 12.22 4.87 -2.12
C ASN A 430 10.90 4.99 -2.91
N TYR A 431 10.54 3.94 -3.65
CA TYR A 431 9.31 3.89 -4.44
C TYR A 431 8.84 2.45 -4.57
N GLY A 432 7.54 2.23 -4.81
CA GLY A 432 7.01 0.90 -5.00
C GLY A 432 5.49 0.83 -4.89
N MET A 433 4.98 -0.40 -4.89
CA MET A 433 3.57 -0.75 -4.74
C MET A 433 3.44 -1.73 -3.56
N HIS A 434 3.13 -1.19 -2.38
CA HIS A 434 2.91 -1.97 -1.16
C HIS A 434 1.45 -1.79 -0.72
N PHE A 435 0.69 -2.89 -0.71
CA PHE A 435 -0.62 -2.93 -0.08
C PHE A 435 -0.51 -3.73 1.23
N PRO A 436 -0.64 -3.08 2.40
CA PRO A 436 -0.46 -3.78 3.65
C PRO A 436 -1.51 -4.88 3.85
N LEU A 437 -1.05 -6.07 4.20
CA LEU A 437 -1.92 -7.21 4.47
C LEU A 437 -2.59 -7.10 5.85
N HIS A 438 -3.77 -7.71 5.97
CA HIS A 438 -4.51 -7.78 7.22
C HIS A 438 -4.12 -9.04 8.01
N LYS A 439 -4.28 -9.00 9.33
CA LYS A 439 -4.21 -10.18 10.18
C LYS A 439 -5.18 -11.24 9.65
N GLY A 440 -4.73 -12.49 9.55
CA GLY A 440 -5.56 -13.58 9.03
C GLY A 440 -5.62 -13.68 7.49
N THR A 441 -4.94 -12.80 6.76
CA THR A 441 -4.89 -12.91 5.29
C THR A 441 -4.15 -14.18 4.87
N GLU A 442 -4.73 -14.96 3.96
CA GLU A 442 -4.07 -16.12 3.37
C GLU A 442 -3.04 -15.68 2.33
N VAL A 443 -1.84 -16.26 2.42
CA VAL A 443 -0.71 -15.98 1.54
C VAL A 443 -0.04 -17.27 1.08
N LEU A 444 0.68 -17.17 -0.03
CA LEU A 444 1.54 -18.25 -0.52
C LEU A 444 3.00 -17.94 -0.21
N LEU A 445 3.67 -18.82 0.50
CA LEU A 445 5.11 -18.83 0.71
C LEU A 445 5.82 -19.55 -0.43
N THR A 446 6.90 -18.96 -0.94
CA THR A 446 7.91 -19.60 -1.78
C THR A 446 9.23 -19.67 -1.01
N PHE A 447 10.10 -20.61 -1.36
CA PHE A 447 11.32 -20.89 -0.61
C PHE A 447 12.55 -20.73 -1.51
N ILE A 448 13.57 -19.97 -1.08
CA ILE A 448 14.78 -19.73 -1.88
C ILE A 448 15.53 -21.06 -2.07
N ASP A 449 15.75 -21.49 -3.33
CA ASP A 449 16.30 -22.82 -3.67
C ASP A 449 15.49 -24.03 -3.09
N GLY A 450 14.23 -23.77 -2.71
CA GLY A 450 13.39 -24.73 -2.02
C GLY A 450 13.76 -24.95 -0.55
N ASP A 451 14.69 -24.16 0.02
CA ASP A 451 15.13 -24.28 1.41
C ASP A 451 14.01 -23.89 2.39
N PRO A 452 13.49 -24.83 3.21
CA PRO A 452 12.45 -24.56 4.20
C PRO A 452 12.80 -23.40 5.15
N ASP A 453 14.08 -23.16 5.41
CA ASP A 453 14.57 -22.11 6.31
C ASP A 453 14.48 -20.69 5.69
N ARG A 454 14.15 -20.58 4.39
CA ARG A 454 14.21 -19.34 3.61
C ARG A 454 12.88 -18.98 2.93
N PRO A 455 11.78 -18.82 3.69
CA PRO A 455 10.49 -18.42 3.12
C PRO A 455 10.47 -16.97 2.64
N ILE A 456 9.66 -16.70 1.62
CA ILE A 456 9.26 -15.39 1.09
C ILE A 456 7.77 -15.48 0.77
N ILE A 457 6.98 -14.49 1.18
CA ILE A 457 5.59 -14.35 0.75
C ILE A 457 5.59 -13.94 -0.73
N SER A 458 5.07 -14.81 -1.59
CA SER A 458 4.97 -14.58 -3.04
C SER A 458 3.77 -13.70 -3.41
N GLY A 459 2.69 -13.77 -2.63
CA GLY A 459 1.47 -12.99 -2.82
C GLY A 459 0.35 -13.44 -1.88
N SER A 460 -0.69 -12.62 -1.76
CA SER A 460 -1.94 -12.99 -1.11
C SER A 460 -2.87 -13.70 -2.08
N VAL A 461 -3.67 -14.63 -1.56
CA VAL A 461 -4.65 -15.38 -2.34
C VAL A 461 -6.03 -15.26 -1.71
N PRO A 462 -7.09 -15.00 -2.51
CA PRO A 462 -8.44 -14.92 -2.00
C PRO A 462 -9.00 -16.31 -1.71
N ASN A 463 -9.87 -16.39 -0.71
CA ASN A 463 -10.63 -17.59 -0.37
C ASN A 463 -12.11 -17.21 -0.07
N PRO A 464 -13.01 -18.16 0.26
CA PRO A 464 -14.41 -17.83 0.53
C PRO A 464 -14.65 -16.82 1.67
N ASP A 465 -13.76 -16.78 2.66
CA ASP A 465 -13.84 -15.82 3.77
C ASP A 465 -13.26 -14.44 3.39
N THR A 466 -12.36 -14.41 2.40
CA THR A 466 -11.66 -13.20 1.90
C THR A 466 -11.84 -13.05 0.38
N MET A 467 -13.09 -12.93 -0.05
CA MET A 467 -13.44 -12.92 -1.47
C MET A 467 -12.73 -11.82 -2.27
N SER A 468 -12.37 -12.15 -3.51
CA SER A 468 -11.85 -11.20 -4.49
C SER A 468 -12.84 -10.05 -4.77
N PRO A 469 -12.36 -8.80 -4.96
CA PRO A 469 -13.19 -7.69 -5.43
C PRO A 469 -13.81 -7.90 -6.83
N VAL A 470 -13.25 -8.84 -7.61
CA VAL A 470 -13.72 -9.24 -8.95
C VAL A 470 -14.17 -10.69 -8.90
N THR A 471 -15.40 -10.93 -9.33
CA THR A 471 -16.10 -12.22 -9.30
C THR A 471 -16.84 -12.44 -10.63
N GLY A 472 -17.55 -13.56 -10.76
CA GLY A 472 -18.41 -13.81 -11.93
C GLY A 472 -19.48 -12.73 -12.17
N GLY A 473 -19.86 -11.96 -11.15
CA GLY A 473 -20.84 -10.87 -11.30
C GLY A 473 -20.28 -9.59 -11.94
N ASN A 474 -18.95 -9.43 -12.02
CA ASN A 474 -18.29 -8.22 -12.50
C ASN A 474 -16.95 -8.54 -13.21
N GLN A 475 -16.91 -9.62 -13.97
CA GLN A 475 -15.69 -10.19 -14.58
C GLN A 475 -14.95 -9.27 -15.57
N THR A 476 -15.61 -8.23 -16.10
CA THR A 476 -15.04 -7.23 -17.02
C THR A 476 -14.42 -6.04 -16.29
N ALA A 477 -14.44 -6.04 -14.95
CA ALA A 477 -13.87 -4.99 -14.13
C ALA A 477 -12.45 -5.34 -13.65
N SER A 478 -11.53 -4.38 -13.77
CA SER A 478 -10.25 -4.36 -13.06
C SER A 478 -10.39 -3.47 -11.83
N VAL A 479 -10.13 -4.01 -10.63
CA VAL A 479 -10.40 -3.31 -9.36
C VAL A 479 -9.18 -3.32 -8.44
N ILE A 480 -8.77 -2.14 -7.98
CA ILE A 480 -7.94 -1.96 -6.79
C ILE A 480 -8.83 -1.38 -5.70
N ARG A 481 -9.05 -2.14 -4.61
CA ARG A 481 -9.86 -1.70 -3.47
C ARG A 481 -9.07 -1.90 -2.19
N THR A 482 -8.96 -0.84 -1.37
CA THR A 482 -8.30 -0.93 -0.07
C THR A 482 -9.29 -1.31 1.03
N GLY A 483 -8.78 -1.79 2.18
CA GLY A 483 -9.64 -2.16 3.33
C GLY A 483 -10.47 -0.99 3.89
N GLY A 484 -10.03 0.25 3.67
CA GLY A 484 -10.79 1.46 4.00
C GLY A 484 -11.85 1.86 2.95
N GLY A 485 -12.04 1.08 1.89
CA GLY A 485 -13.05 1.32 0.86
C GLY A 485 -12.66 2.31 -0.25
N ASN A 486 -11.41 2.79 -0.29
CA ASN A 486 -10.92 3.56 -1.43
C ASN A 486 -10.77 2.64 -2.65
N GLN A 487 -11.18 3.11 -3.83
CA GLN A 487 -11.27 2.25 -5.00
C GLN A 487 -10.83 2.94 -6.29
N ILE A 488 -10.09 2.19 -7.11
CA ILE A 488 -9.90 2.42 -8.54
C ILE A 488 -10.57 1.25 -9.26
N ARG A 489 -11.54 1.54 -10.12
CA ARG A 489 -12.20 0.55 -10.98
C ARG A 489 -12.10 0.97 -12.43
N ILE A 490 -11.69 0.05 -13.29
CA ILE A 490 -11.71 0.19 -14.74
C ILE A 490 -12.66 -0.88 -15.27
N GLU A 491 -13.71 -0.49 -15.97
CA GLU A 491 -14.74 -1.36 -16.55
C GLU A 491 -14.55 -1.42 -18.06
N ASP A 492 -14.52 -2.64 -18.60
CA ASP A 492 -14.29 -2.91 -20.02
C ASP A 492 -15.54 -3.42 -20.76
N ASN A 493 -16.70 -3.51 -20.09
CA ASN A 493 -17.94 -3.90 -20.75
C ASN A 493 -18.27 -2.99 -21.94
N ASP A 494 -18.64 -3.58 -23.08
CA ASP A 494 -18.84 -2.83 -24.31
C ASP A 494 -20.01 -1.84 -24.22
N GLY A 495 -19.78 -0.60 -24.66
CA GLY A 495 -20.71 0.52 -24.50
C GLY A 495 -20.86 1.03 -23.05
N GLY A 496 -20.20 0.39 -22.08
CA GLY A 496 -20.21 0.74 -20.67
C GLY A 496 -18.81 0.92 -20.08
N GLN A 497 -17.83 1.26 -20.93
CA GLN A 497 -16.46 1.45 -20.46
C GLN A 497 -16.36 2.65 -19.51
N GLN A 498 -15.72 2.42 -18.36
CA GLN A 498 -15.66 3.41 -17.30
C GLN A 498 -14.35 3.35 -16.53
N ILE A 499 -13.78 4.51 -16.22
CA ILE A 499 -12.78 4.65 -15.15
C ILE A 499 -13.48 5.33 -13.97
N HIS A 500 -13.39 4.73 -12.79
CA HIS A 500 -14.07 5.18 -11.59
C HIS A 500 -13.12 5.20 -10.40
N LEU A 501 -12.94 6.39 -9.84
CA LEU A 501 -12.17 6.65 -8.63
C LEU A 501 -13.13 7.05 -7.53
N SER A 502 -13.11 6.36 -6.40
CA SER A 502 -14.01 6.66 -5.28
C SER A 502 -13.32 6.60 -3.92
N SER A 503 -13.70 7.52 -3.04
CA SER A 503 -13.36 7.48 -1.62
C SER A 503 -14.63 7.57 -0.78
N PRO A 504 -14.79 6.74 0.27
CA PRO A 504 -15.95 6.82 1.17
C PRO A 504 -16.07 8.18 1.87
N THR A 505 -14.94 8.88 2.09
CA THR A 505 -14.93 10.19 2.72
C THR A 505 -15.75 11.19 1.91
N GLN A 506 -16.87 11.62 2.49
CA GLN A 506 -17.86 12.52 1.87
C GLN A 506 -18.39 12.01 0.51
N GLY A 507 -18.35 10.69 0.26
CA GLY A 507 -18.83 10.08 -0.98
C GLY A 507 -18.19 10.69 -2.25
N THR A 508 -16.88 10.92 -2.20
CA THR A 508 -16.14 11.62 -3.26
C THR A 508 -15.88 10.69 -4.43
N VAL A 509 -16.24 11.11 -5.64
CA VAL A 509 -16.14 10.33 -6.88
C VAL A 509 -15.61 11.19 -8.03
N ILE A 510 -14.72 10.59 -8.82
CA ILE A 510 -14.33 11.05 -10.16
C ILE A 510 -14.56 9.90 -11.12
N SER A 511 -15.32 10.12 -12.18
CA SER A 511 -15.58 9.08 -13.16
C SER A 511 -15.53 9.58 -14.60
N LEU A 512 -14.97 8.75 -15.48
CA LEU A 512 -14.85 8.98 -16.91
C LEU A 512 -15.55 7.83 -17.65
N GLY A 513 -16.24 8.13 -18.74
CA GLY A 513 -17.02 7.16 -19.50
C GLY A 513 -18.43 6.96 -18.94
N ALA A 514 -19.08 5.86 -19.33
CA ALA A 514 -20.47 5.55 -19.02
C ALA A 514 -20.57 4.22 -18.25
N PRO A 515 -21.61 4.00 -17.44
CA PRO A 515 -22.75 4.88 -17.17
C PRO A 515 -22.44 5.93 -16.10
N ASN A 516 -22.77 7.19 -16.37
CA ASN A 516 -22.63 8.34 -15.47
C ASN A 516 -23.62 9.44 -15.90
N GLU A 517 -23.81 10.50 -15.09
CA GLU A 517 -24.51 11.74 -15.50
C GLU A 517 -23.65 12.57 -16.49
N GLY A 518 -23.22 11.93 -17.57
CA GLY A 518 -22.26 12.46 -18.55
C GLY A 518 -20.91 11.71 -18.56
N ASN A 519 -20.12 11.90 -19.60
CA ASN A 519 -18.86 11.15 -19.82
C ASN A 519 -17.70 11.58 -18.90
N LEU A 520 -17.86 12.69 -18.19
CA LEU A 520 -16.93 13.16 -17.16
C LEU A 520 -17.76 13.68 -15.99
N PHE A 521 -17.62 13.02 -14.83
CA PHE A 521 -18.48 13.25 -13.68
C PHE A 521 -17.66 13.42 -12.41
N PHE A 522 -17.97 14.47 -11.65
CA PHE A 522 -17.39 14.76 -10.34
C PHE A 522 -18.51 14.88 -9.32
N LYS A 523 -18.37 14.20 -8.17
CA LYS A 523 -19.35 14.26 -7.08
C LYS A 523 -18.65 14.25 -5.73
N THR A 524 -19.15 15.06 -4.80
CA THR A 524 -18.80 15.01 -3.39
C THR A 524 -19.96 15.58 -2.57
N LEU A 525 -20.12 15.12 -1.34
CA LEU A 525 -21.01 15.72 -0.34
C LEU A 525 -20.32 16.82 0.47
N GLY A 526 -18.99 16.94 0.34
CA GLY A 526 -18.18 17.96 0.99
C GLY A 526 -17.89 19.16 0.07
N ASP A 527 -16.83 19.90 0.42
CA ASP A 527 -16.43 21.08 -0.33
C ASP A 527 -15.67 20.74 -1.61
N TYR A 528 -15.93 21.50 -2.68
CA TYR A 528 -15.14 21.49 -3.90
C TYR A 528 -14.34 22.79 -4.01
N VAL A 529 -13.01 22.68 -3.95
CA VAL A 529 -12.10 23.83 -4.11
C VAL A 529 -11.23 23.61 -5.34
N ARG A 530 -11.20 24.59 -6.23
CA ARG A 530 -10.32 24.61 -7.40
C ARG A 530 -9.38 25.81 -7.33
N LYS A 531 -8.08 25.55 -7.21
CA LYS A 531 -7.03 26.57 -7.15
C LYS A 531 -6.11 26.45 -8.36
N VAL A 532 -5.96 27.54 -9.12
CA VAL A 532 -5.10 27.59 -10.31
C VAL A 532 -4.09 28.71 -10.11
N HIS A 533 -2.80 28.39 -10.14
CA HIS A 533 -1.72 29.37 -9.95
C HIS A 533 -1.40 30.14 -11.24
N GLY A 534 -1.57 29.50 -12.39
CA GLY A 534 -1.43 30.12 -13.70
C GLY A 534 -2.75 30.66 -14.26
N PRO A 535 -2.75 31.15 -15.52
CA PRO A 535 -3.98 31.55 -16.18
C PRO A 535 -4.87 30.32 -16.43
N GLU A 536 -6.17 30.49 -16.22
CA GLU A 536 -7.16 29.46 -16.50
C GLU A 536 -7.98 29.82 -17.74
N LYS A 537 -8.07 28.91 -18.72
CA LYS A 537 -8.92 29.05 -19.90
C LYS A 537 -10.01 27.98 -19.89
N ARG A 538 -11.27 28.40 -19.82
CA ARG A 538 -12.46 27.52 -19.99
C ARG A 538 -13.07 27.80 -21.36
N LEU A 539 -13.26 26.75 -22.17
CA LEU A 539 -13.89 26.84 -23.48
C LEU A 539 -15.05 25.85 -23.50
N THR A 540 -16.22 26.34 -23.87
CA THR A 540 -17.42 25.52 -24.10
C THR A 540 -18.03 26.01 -25.40
N ASP A 541 -18.14 25.12 -26.40
CA ASP A 541 -18.75 25.46 -27.69
C ASP A 541 -20.28 25.45 -27.62
N GLY A 542 -20.83 24.66 -26.69
CA GLY A 542 -22.25 24.62 -26.39
C GLY A 542 -22.65 25.50 -25.20
N ASP A 543 -23.85 25.24 -24.69
CA ASP A 543 -24.41 25.97 -23.56
C ASP A 543 -23.71 25.64 -22.24
N VAL A 544 -23.69 26.64 -21.34
CA VAL A 544 -23.24 26.47 -19.95
C VAL A 544 -24.41 26.74 -19.02
N TYR A 545 -24.78 25.72 -18.23
CA TYR A 545 -25.81 25.82 -17.20
C TYR A 545 -25.16 25.84 -15.82
N VAL A 546 -25.39 26.90 -15.05
CA VAL A 546 -24.86 27.05 -13.67
C VAL A 546 -26.01 27.30 -12.71
N LYS A 547 -26.12 26.49 -11.67
CA LYS A 547 -27.13 26.63 -10.62
C LYS A 547 -26.45 26.58 -9.24
N HIS A 548 -26.67 27.63 -8.45
CA HIS A 548 -26.27 27.68 -7.05
C HIS A 548 -27.53 27.65 -6.17
N GLY A 549 -27.55 26.78 -5.15
CA GLY A 549 -28.69 26.67 -4.23
C GLY A 549 -28.75 27.77 -3.17
N ALA A 550 -27.65 28.51 -2.99
CA ALA A 550 -27.50 29.59 -2.02
C ALA A 550 -26.76 30.77 -2.68
N THR A 551 -25.66 31.24 -2.07
CA THR A 551 -24.93 32.42 -2.53
C THR A 551 -23.91 32.09 -3.62
N TYR A 552 -23.80 32.98 -4.61
CA TYR A 552 -22.68 33.04 -5.55
C TYR A 552 -21.91 34.34 -5.32
N LYS A 553 -20.61 34.26 -4.99
CA LYS A 553 -19.72 35.42 -4.84
C LYS A 553 -18.61 35.32 -5.90
N TYR A 554 -18.42 36.40 -6.65
CA TYR A 554 -17.30 36.58 -7.57
C TYR A 554 -16.47 37.78 -7.10
N GLU A 555 -15.16 37.57 -6.94
CA GLU A 555 -14.22 38.59 -6.46
C GLU A 555 -12.97 38.56 -7.35
N CYS A 556 -12.50 39.75 -7.74
CA CYS A 556 -11.34 39.93 -8.60
C CYS A 556 -10.54 41.12 -8.07
N ASP A 557 -9.29 40.87 -7.67
CA ASP A 557 -8.39 41.92 -7.16
C ASP A 557 -7.87 42.83 -8.28
N GLY A 558 -7.85 42.32 -9.51
CA GLY A 558 -7.42 43.03 -10.71
C GLY A 558 -8.59 43.54 -11.56
N GLY A 559 -8.31 43.74 -12.85
CA GLY A 559 -9.34 44.10 -13.82
C GLY A 559 -10.12 42.87 -14.30
N ALA A 560 -11.45 42.95 -14.27
CA ALA A 560 -12.34 41.98 -14.89
C ALA A 560 -12.96 42.56 -16.17
N THR A 561 -13.03 41.78 -17.25
CA THR A 561 -13.73 42.14 -18.48
C THR A 561 -14.65 40.99 -18.88
N ILE A 562 -15.94 41.31 -19.05
CA ILE A 562 -16.95 40.38 -19.54
C ILE A 562 -17.49 40.96 -20.84
N THR A 563 -17.46 40.18 -21.92
CA THR A 563 -17.92 40.61 -23.24
C THR A 563 -18.96 39.63 -23.74
N PHE A 564 -20.14 40.14 -24.04
CA PHE A 564 -21.20 39.41 -24.72
C PHE A 564 -21.25 39.91 -26.17
N LYS A 565 -21.23 38.98 -27.13
CA LYS A 565 -21.24 39.31 -28.56
C LYS A 565 -22.65 39.50 -29.13
N ASP A 566 -23.65 39.11 -28.38
CA ASP A 566 -25.07 39.15 -28.76
C ASP A 566 -25.90 39.54 -27.50
N ASN A 567 -27.21 39.31 -27.56
CA ASN A 567 -28.17 39.68 -26.54
C ASN A 567 -27.82 39.14 -25.15
N VAL A 568 -28.03 39.99 -24.14
CA VAL A 568 -27.91 39.66 -22.72
C VAL A 568 -29.23 39.95 -22.03
N VAL A 569 -29.74 38.98 -21.28
CA VAL A 569 -30.94 39.14 -20.45
C VAL A 569 -30.56 38.86 -19.00
N SER A 570 -30.73 39.87 -18.13
CA SER A 570 -30.58 39.73 -16.68
C SER A 570 -31.94 39.91 -16.01
N LYS A 571 -32.33 38.96 -15.14
CA LYS A 571 -33.60 38.98 -14.41
C LYS A 571 -33.36 38.78 -12.92
N THR A 572 -33.66 39.79 -12.12
CA THR A 572 -33.60 39.73 -10.66
C THR A 572 -35.01 39.79 -10.09
N VAL A 573 -35.37 38.84 -9.22
CA VAL A 573 -36.67 38.84 -8.52
C VAL A 573 -36.60 39.63 -7.21
N GLY A 574 -35.44 39.62 -6.55
CA GLY A 574 -35.17 40.39 -5.33
C GLY A 574 -34.55 41.76 -5.61
N THR A 575 -33.90 42.30 -4.59
CA THR A 575 -33.19 43.58 -4.67
C THR A 575 -31.87 43.43 -5.41
N THR A 576 -31.52 44.43 -6.23
CA THR A 576 -30.18 44.61 -6.81
C THR A 576 -29.55 45.87 -6.21
N THR A 577 -28.32 45.78 -5.73
CA THR A 577 -27.52 46.91 -5.24
C THR A 577 -26.21 46.95 -6.02
N GLU A 578 -25.85 48.11 -6.56
CA GLU A 578 -24.56 48.34 -7.21
C GLU A 578 -23.87 49.53 -6.55
N ASP A 579 -22.74 49.29 -5.89
CA ASP A 579 -21.95 50.32 -5.21
C ASP A 579 -20.63 50.56 -5.96
N PHE A 580 -20.40 51.79 -6.42
CA PHE A 580 -19.17 52.20 -7.10
C PHE A 580 -18.42 53.18 -6.21
N MET A 581 -17.27 52.76 -5.67
CA MET A 581 -16.42 53.61 -4.81
C MET A 581 -15.60 54.64 -5.61
N GLY A 582 -15.48 54.44 -6.92
CA GLY A 582 -14.80 55.33 -7.86
C GLY A 582 -15.73 55.81 -8.97
N THR A 583 -15.17 56.10 -10.15
CA THR A 583 -15.95 56.57 -11.30
C THR A 583 -16.66 55.40 -12.00
N LYS A 584 -17.99 55.48 -12.11
CA LYS A 584 -18.78 54.66 -13.04
C LYS A 584 -18.96 55.42 -14.35
N THR A 585 -18.49 54.85 -15.45
CA THR A 585 -18.78 55.35 -16.82
C THR A 585 -19.71 54.37 -17.52
N SER A 586 -20.83 54.87 -18.06
CA SER A 586 -21.76 54.06 -18.86
C SER A 586 -21.97 54.74 -20.21
N THR A 587 -21.55 54.07 -21.28
CA THR A 587 -21.65 54.59 -22.65
C THR A 587 -22.59 53.70 -23.44
N MET A 588 -23.61 54.30 -24.06
CA MET A 588 -24.55 53.59 -24.93
C MET A 588 -24.43 54.13 -26.35
N HIS A 589 -24.12 53.24 -27.29
CA HIS A 589 -24.00 53.59 -28.73
C HIS A 589 -25.33 53.51 -29.50
N GLY A 590 -26.44 53.23 -28.80
CA GLY A 590 -27.79 53.07 -29.35
C GLY A 590 -28.86 53.66 -28.45
N ALA A 591 -30.12 53.24 -28.62
CA ALA A 591 -31.25 53.71 -27.82
C ALA A 591 -31.34 53.00 -26.46
N SER A 592 -31.54 53.77 -25.39
CA SER A 592 -31.93 53.27 -24.06
C SER A 592 -33.44 53.34 -23.88
N HIS A 593 -34.02 52.34 -23.24
CA HIS A 593 -35.39 52.39 -22.75
C HIS A 593 -35.45 51.83 -21.33
N GLU A 594 -35.96 52.63 -20.39
CA GLU A 594 -36.14 52.22 -18.99
C GLU A 594 -37.60 52.43 -18.60
N THR A 595 -38.23 51.40 -18.03
CA THR A 595 -39.57 51.49 -17.45
C THR A 595 -39.50 51.16 -15.97
N PHE A 596 -40.09 52.01 -15.13
CA PHE A 596 -40.19 51.81 -13.69
C PHE A 596 -41.66 51.67 -13.32
N VAL A 597 -42.02 50.58 -12.63
CA VAL A 597 -43.36 50.36 -12.10
C VAL A 597 -43.27 50.51 -10.58
N GLY A 598 -43.78 51.62 -10.04
CA GLY A 598 -43.65 51.98 -8.62
C GLY A 598 -42.93 53.31 -8.43
N VAL A 599 -42.05 53.40 -7.42
CA VAL A 599 -41.29 54.61 -7.08
C VAL A 599 -39.85 54.52 -7.59
N LYS A 600 -39.43 55.50 -8.41
CA LYS A 600 -38.01 55.74 -8.74
C LYS A 600 -37.50 56.93 -7.91
N THR A 601 -36.42 56.74 -7.16
CA THR A 601 -35.72 57.82 -6.45
C THR A 601 -34.33 57.98 -7.03
N SER A 602 -33.95 59.20 -7.43
CA SER A 602 -32.59 59.53 -7.88
C SER A 602 -32.09 60.73 -7.05
N LYS A 603 -30.92 60.60 -6.43
CA LYS A 603 -30.31 61.65 -5.58
C LYS A 603 -28.86 61.87 -6.01
N SER A 604 -28.51 63.12 -6.28
CA SER A 604 -27.14 63.56 -6.58
C SER A 604 -26.70 64.58 -5.52
N LEU A 605 -25.56 64.35 -4.87
CA LEU A 605 -25.05 65.19 -3.76
C LEU A 605 -23.98 66.21 -4.20
N ALA A 606 -23.80 66.38 -5.51
CA ALA A 606 -22.80 67.26 -6.13
C ALA A 606 -23.31 67.86 -7.45
N ALA A 607 -22.45 68.60 -8.16
CA ALA A 607 -22.78 69.18 -9.46
C ALA A 607 -23.12 68.09 -10.49
N THR A 608 -24.30 68.20 -11.09
CA THR A 608 -24.76 67.33 -12.18
C THR A 608 -24.75 68.13 -13.48
N PHE A 609 -24.13 67.58 -14.54
CA PHE A 609 -24.12 68.18 -15.87
C PHE A 609 -24.84 67.24 -16.85
N GLU A 610 -25.89 67.73 -17.49
CA GLU A 610 -26.59 67.02 -18.55
C GLU A 610 -26.47 67.81 -19.85
N THR A 611 -25.98 67.17 -20.92
CA THR A 611 -25.86 67.78 -22.25
C THR A 611 -26.61 66.93 -23.25
N TYR A 612 -27.51 67.55 -24.01
CA TYR A 612 -28.30 66.90 -25.05
C TYR A 612 -27.95 67.53 -26.40
N VAL A 613 -27.63 66.71 -27.39
CA VAL A 613 -27.44 67.14 -28.78
C VAL A 613 -28.66 66.66 -29.56
N GLY A 614 -29.63 67.56 -29.79
CA GLY A 614 -30.93 67.24 -30.38
C GLY A 614 -32.11 67.70 -29.52
N VAL A 615 -33.12 66.83 -29.34
CA VAL A 615 -34.35 67.12 -28.58
C VAL A 615 -34.35 66.40 -27.23
N LYS A 616 -34.64 67.11 -26.14
CA LYS A 616 -35.01 66.55 -24.83
C LYS A 616 -36.51 66.80 -24.63
N SER A 617 -37.32 65.75 -24.47
CA SER A 617 -38.72 65.86 -24.04
C SER A 617 -38.86 65.32 -22.62
N SER A 618 -39.70 65.96 -21.80
CA SER A 618 -40.03 65.51 -20.44
C SER A 618 -41.50 65.80 -20.18
N GLU A 619 -42.28 64.75 -19.95
CA GLU A 619 -43.72 64.83 -19.68
C GLU A 619 -44.00 64.35 -18.25
N ASN A 620 -44.54 65.24 -17.42
CA ASN A 620 -44.92 64.94 -16.05
C ASN A 620 -46.45 64.98 -15.93
N LEU A 621 -47.07 63.90 -15.48
CA LEU A 621 -48.53 63.76 -15.36
C LEU A 621 -49.09 64.11 -13.95
N ALA A 622 -48.24 64.62 -13.05
CA ALA A 622 -48.56 64.95 -11.65
C ALA A 622 -47.82 66.23 -11.18
N VAL A 623 -47.90 66.55 -9.88
CA VAL A 623 -47.22 67.71 -9.27
C VAL A 623 -45.70 67.51 -9.31
N THR A 624 -45.00 68.43 -9.97
CA THR A 624 -43.54 68.56 -9.91
C THR A 624 -43.19 69.71 -8.97
N ASP A 625 -42.33 69.46 -7.98
CA ASP A 625 -41.78 70.49 -7.10
C ASP A 625 -40.26 70.59 -7.34
N GLU A 626 -39.79 71.78 -7.72
CA GLU A 626 -38.37 72.06 -7.95
C GLU A 626 -37.90 73.18 -7.02
N LEU A 627 -37.02 72.86 -6.07
CA LEU A 627 -36.44 73.82 -5.12
C LEU A 627 -34.96 74.06 -5.43
N PHE A 628 -34.59 75.32 -5.64
CA PHE A 628 -33.20 75.74 -5.87
C PHE A 628 -32.71 76.54 -4.66
N VAL A 629 -31.59 76.15 -4.07
CA VAL A 629 -30.92 76.88 -2.98
C VAL A 629 -29.62 77.46 -3.53
N GLY A 630 -29.65 78.73 -3.97
CA GLY A 630 -28.52 79.40 -4.64
C GLY A 630 -28.94 80.15 -5.92
N ALA A 631 -28.01 80.36 -6.85
CA ALA A 631 -28.27 81.01 -8.14
C ALA A 631 -28.69 80.00 -9.22
N LYS A 632 -29.90 80.15 -9.78
CA LYS A 632 -30.37 79.42 -10.97
C LYS A 632 -30.18 80.30 -12.20
N SER A 633 -29.56 79.80 -13.26
CA SER A 633 -29.46 80.47 -14.57
C SER A 633 -30.02 79.57 -15.67
N SER A 634 -31.02 80.05 -16.40
CA SER A 634 -31.53 79.43 -17.61
C SER A 634 -31.26 80.38 -18.79
N ARG A 635 -30.79 79.83 -19.92
CA ARG A 635 -30.58 80.60 -21.16
C ARG A 635 -31.14 79.79 -22.32
N CYS A 636 -32.05 80.39 -23.08
CA CYS A 636 -32.62 79.82 -24.30
C CYS A 636 -32.04 80.60 -25.49
N LEU A 637 -31.54 79.90 -26.52
CA LEU A 637 -30.84 80.52 -27.65
C LEU A 637 -31.76 80.80 -28.86
N ALA A 638 -33.04 80.40 -28.82
CA ALA A 638 -33.99 80.58 -29.93
C ALA A 638 -35.41 80.94 -29.47
N VAL A 639 -36.23 79.95 -29.07
CA VAL A 639 -37.63 80.12 -28.69
C VAL A 639 -37.93 79.30 -27.44
N SER A 640 -38.54 79.91 -26.45
CA SER A 640 -39.21 79.22 -25.34
C SER A 640 -40.72 79.43 -25.45
N SER A 641 -41.51 78.39 -25.16
CA SER A 641 -42.96 78.47 -25.06
C SER A 641 -43.40 77.72 -23.81
N GLU A 642 -44.17 78.38 -22.95
CA GLU A 642 -44.74 77.78 -21.74
C GLU A 642 -46.26 77.91 -21.81
N VAL A 643 -46.98 76.80 -21.62
CA VAL A 643 -48.44 76.75 -21.66
C VAL A 643 -48.93 76.21 -20.31
N PHE A 644 -49.74 77.00 -19.61
CA PHE A 644 -50.28 76.64 -18.29
C PHE A 644 -51.79 76.48 -18.38
N ALA A 645 -52.32 75.37 -17.86
CA ALA A 645 -53.74 75.20 -17.60
C ALA A 645 -54.01 75.51 -16.12
N GLY A 646 -53.94 76.78 -15.72
CA GLY A 646 -54.06 77.20 -14.31
C GLY A 646 -53.21 78.43 -13.95
N LEU A 647 -52.82 78.53 -12.68
CA LEU A 647 -52.10 79.68 -12.09
C LEU A 647 -50.58 79.59 -12.33
N LYS A 648 -49.98 80.66 -12.86
CA LYS A 648 -48.53 80.88 -12.92
C LYS A 648 -48.15 81.96 -11.91
N LEU A 649 -47.21 81.67 -10.99
CA LEU A 649 -46.69 82.63 -10.02
C LEU A 649 -45.20 82.91 -10.31
N SER A 650 -44.80 84.19 -10.37
CA SER A 650 -43.40 84.60 -10.43
C SER A 650 -43.21 85.85 -9.57
N ALA A 651 -42.24 85.85 -8.64
CA ALA A 651 -42.04 86.94 -7.70
C ALA A 651 -40.59 87.42 -7.65
N ALA A 652 -40.43 88.73 -7.81
CA ALA A 652 -39.30 89.51 -7.31
C ALA A 652 -39.92 90.65 -6.49
N GLY A 653 -40.06 90.46 -5.18
CA GLY A 653 -40.54 91.48 -4.23
C GLY A 653 -42.05 91.80 -4.28
N GLY A 654 -42.77 91.48 -3.20
CA GLY A 654 -44.17 91.88 -2.95
C GLY A 654 -45.20 91.01 -3.70
N PHE A 655 -46.18 90.43 -2.98
CA PHE A 655 -47.19 89.54 -3.56
C PHE A 655 -48.61 89.94 -3.17
N SER A 656 -49.54 89.88 -4.13
CA SER A 656 -50.98 89.89 -3.93
C SER A 656 -51.68 88.98 -4.97
N ILE A 657 -52.80 88.35 -4.57
CA ILE A 657 -53.66 87.51 -5.41
C ILE A 657 -54.98 88.24 -5.65
N GLU A 658 -55.30 88.53 -6.90
CA GLU A 658 -56.67 88.77 -7.35
C GLU A 658 -57.00 87.85 -8.53
N LYS A 659 -58.18 87.21 -8.47
CA LYS A 659 -58.66 86.24 -9.45
C LYS A 659 -59.24 86.97 -10.66
N SER A 660 -58.62 86.77 -11.83
CA SER A 660 -59.01 87.38 -13.10
C SER A 660 -60.19 86.64 -13.76
N ALA A 661 -61.23 87.38 -14.11
CA ALA A 661 -61.88 87.21 -15.40
C ALA A 661 -61.69 88.52 -16.17
N VAL A 662 -60.56 88.64 -16.88
CA VAL A 662 -60.45 89.06 -18.29
C VAL A 662 -58.96 89.12 -18.66
N LYS A 663 -58.67 88.54 -19.82
CA LYS A 663 -57.36 88.37 -20.47
C LYS A 663 -56.96 89.69 -21.15
N ASN A 664 -55.80 90.23 -20.80
CA ASN A 664 -55.18 91.39 -21.47
C ASN A 664 -53.93 90.96 -22.26
N LEU A 665 -53.70 91.59 -23.42
CA LEU A 665 -52.41 91.74 -24.14
C LEU A 665 -52.77 92.59 -25.39
N VAL A 666 -52.18 93.74 -25.75
CA VAL A 666 -50.91 94.44 -25.44
C VAL A 666 -51.09 95.94 -25.72
N GLU A 667 -50.33 96.78 -25.01
CA GLU A 667 -50.13 98.22 -25.26
C GLU A 667 -49.48 98.50 -26.63
N ALA A 668 -50.25 99.16 -27.50
CA ALA A 668 -49.96 100.42 -28.19
C ALA A 668 -48.65 100.61 -29.01
N PRO A 669 -48.69 101.38 -30.12
CA PRO A 669 -49.59 102.50 -30.33
C PRO A 669 -50.41 102.39 -31.62
N ILE A 670 -51.60 103.00 -31.60
CA ILE A 670 -52.59 103.06 -32.69
C ILE A 670 -53.51 101.82 -32.73
N ASN A 671 -54.72 101.98 -32.20
CA ASN A 671 -55.85 101.12 -32.58
C ASN A 671 -56.35 101.61 -33.94
N GLU A 672 -55.75 101.09 -35.00
CA GLU A 672 -56.17 101.35 -36.38
C GLU A 672 -57.45 100.53 -36.64
N ILE A 673 -58.61 101.20 -36.73
CA ILE A 673 -59.86 100.59 -37.16
C ILE A 673 -60.10 101.01 -38.61
N ASP A 674 -59.62 100.21 -39.57
CA ASP A 674 -59.87 100.41 -41.00
C ASP A 674 -61.20 99.74 -41.40
N GLY A 675 -62.26 100.55 -41.52
CA GLY A 675 -63.59 100.12 -41.93
C GLY A 675 -63.98 100.69 -43.30
N LYS A 676 -63.97 99.85 -44.34
CA LYS A 676 -64.27 100.23 -45.73
C LYS A 676 -65.73 100.67 -46.03
N ALA A 677 -66.68 100.57 -45.08
CA ALA A 677 -68.11 100.84 -45.31
C ALA A 677 -68.79 101.76 -44.27
N ALA A 678 -68.66 101.51 -42.96
CA ALA A 678 -69.12 102.40 -41.88
C ALA A 678 -68.49 102.00 -40.52
N VAL A 679 -68.35 102.94 -39.60
CA VAL A 679 -67.94 102.76 -38.20
C VAL A 679 -69.07 103.26 -37.29
N LYS A 680 -69.63 102.40 -36.42
CA LYS A 680 -70.73 102.77 -35.50
C LYS A 680 -70.33 102.54 -34.04
N ILE A 681 -70.40 103.59 -33.22
CA ILE A 681 -70.23 103.54 -31.77
C ILE A 681 -71.62 103.71 -31.14
N THR A 682 -72.04 102.78 -30.27
CA THR A 682 -73.37 102.83 -29.62
C THR A 682 -73.21 102.79 -28.10
N CYS A 683 -73.87 103.70 -27.40
CA CYS A 683 -73.97 103.73 -25.94
C CYS A 683 -75.43 104.02 -25.58
N GLY A 684 -76.16 102.99 -25.13
CA GLY A 684 -77.59 103.09 -24.84
C GLY A 684 -78.40 103.55 -26.05
N GLY A 685 -79.23 104.57 -25.87
CA GLY A 685 -80.07 105.18 -26.93
C GLY A 685 -79.33 106.12 -27.89
N SER A 686 -78.02 106.36 -27.69
CA SER A 686 -77.22 107.27 -28.51
C SER A 686 -76.19 106.53 -29.37
N SER A 687 -75.95 107.00 -30.59
CA SER A 687 -74.92 106.43 -31.46
C SER A 687 -74.21 107.46 -32.34
N ILE A 688 -72.95 107.19 -32.65
CA ILE A 688 -72.15 107.94 -33.64
C ILE A 688 -71.84 106.97 -34.78
N VAL A 689 -72.32 107.28 -35.98
CA VAL A 689 -72.13 106.48 -37.20
C VAL A 689 -71.31 107.29 -38.19
N MET A 690 -70.08 106.86 -38.46
CA MET A 690 -69.18 107.44 -39.44
C MET A 690 -69.20 106.59 -40.71
N THR A 691 -69.41 107.23 -41.85
CA THR A 691 -69.31 106.65 -43.20
C THR A 691 -68.27 107.46 -43.98
N PRO A 692 -67.71 106.95 -45.09
CA PRO A 692 -66.72 107.69 -45.88
C PRO A 692 -67.15 109.11 -46.30
N GLY A 693 -68.46 109.38 -46.36
CA GLY A 693 -69.01 110.69 -46.73
C GLY A 693 -69.82 111.43 -45.65
N SER A 694 -70.02 110.88 -44.44
CA SER A 694 -70.82 111.57 -43.40
C SER A 694 -70.59 111.03 -41.98
N ILE A 695 -70.73 111.91 -40.98
CA ILE A 695 -70.81 111.54 -39.55
C ILE A 695 -72.24 111.85 -39.08
N LYS A 696 -72.98 110.82 -38.67
CA LYS A 696 -74.33 110.93 -38.09
C LYS A 696 -74.26 110.70 -36.59
N ILE A 697 -74.71 111.68 -35.81
CA ILE A 697 -74.85 111.58 -34.37
C ILE A 697 -76.34 111.45 -34.05
N HIS A 698 -76.74 110.31 -33.48
CA HIS A 698 -78.04 110.13 -32.87
C HIS A 698 -77.90 110.29 -31.36
N SER A 699 -78.47 111.37 -30.83
CA SER A 699 -78.55 111.63 -29.39
C SER A 699 -79.73 112.59 -29.13
N PRO A 700 -80.48 112.45 -28.02
CA PRO A 700 -81.53 113.40 -27.62
C PRO A 700 -81.02 114.84 -27.42
N SER A 701 -79.71 115.02 -27.20
CA SER A 701 -79.04 116.32 -27.12
C SER A 701 -77.63 116.21 -27.72
N VAL A 702 -77.26 117.16 -28.59
CA VAL A 702 -75.92 117.29 -29.17
C VAL A 702 -75.45 118.72 -28.94
N VAL A 703 -74.39 118.88 -28.13
CA VAL A 703 -73.77 120.18 -27.83
C VAL A 703 -72.40 120.19 -28.50
N ILE A 704 -72.17 121.13 -29.43
CA ILE A 704 -70.85 121.42 -30.00
C ILE A 704 -70.40 122.76 -29.41
N THR A 705 -69.47 122.71 -28.47
CA THR A 705 -68.85 123.88 -27.86
C THR A 705 -67.43 124.05 -28.40
N SER A 706 -67.09 125.24 -28.93
CA SER A 706 -65.69 125.65 -29.10
C SER A 706 -65.36 126.75 -28.09
N SER A 707 -64.27 126.59 -27.36
CA SER A 707 -63.91 127.40 -26.19
C SER A 707 -62.86 128.48 -26.47
N GLY A 708 -62.76 128.99 -27.71
CA GLY A 708 -61.85 130.12 -28.00
C GLY A 708 -61.47 130.37 -29.46
N GLY A 709 -62.11 129.73 -30.43
CA GLY A 709 -61.79 129.88 -31.85
C GLY A 709 -62.93 129.40 -32.76
N MET A 710 -63.10 130.08 -33.88
CA MET A 710 -64.24 129.99 -34.81
C MET A 710 -64.49 128.57 -35.34
N VAL A 711 -65.73 128.08 -35.22
CA VAL A 711 -66.17 126.83 -35.86
C VAL A 711 -66.57 127.14 -37.30
N ARG A 712 -65.78 126.67 -38.27
CA ARG A 712 -66.09 126.75 -39.70
C ARG A 712 -66.80 125.48 -40.15
N MET A 713 -68.04 125.59 -40.62
CA MET A 713 -68.77 124.49 -41.26
C MET A 713 -68.89 124.79 -42.75
N ASN A 714 -68.15 124.06 -43.59
CA ASN A 714 -68.19 124.19 -45.05
C ASN A 714 -69.16 123.14 -45.62
N GLY A 715 -70.37 123.56 -45.99
CA GLY A 715 -71.39 122.73 -46.63
C GLY A 715 -72.82 123.06 -46.21
N SER A 716 -73.83 122.54 -46.92
CA SER A 716 -75.25 122.75 -46.61
C SER A 716 -75.68 122.00 -45.35
N VAL A 717 -76.24 122.68 -44.36
CA VAL A 717 -76.79 122.09 -43.13
C VAL A 717 -78.30 121.87 -43.30
N THR A 718 -78.77 120.62 -43.14
CA THR A 718 -80.21 120.29 -43.20
C THR A 718 -80.71 119.91 -41.80
N ILE A 719 -81.68 120.67 -41.27
CA ILE A 719 -82.35 120.41 -39.99
C ILE A 719 -83.84 120.24 -40.29
N GLY A 720 -84.46 119.12 -39.89
CA GLY A 720 -85.93 118.99 -39.89
C GLY A 720 -86.65 118.94 -41.25
N GLY A 721 -85.96 118.62 -42.35
CA GLY A 721 -86.61 118.16 -43.58
C GLY A 721 -86.92 119.19 -44.68
N ARG A 722 -86.49 120.46 -44.61
CA ARG A 722 -86.46 121.39 -45.77
C ARG A 722 -85.30 122.40 -45.66
N THR A 723 -84.65 122.69 -46.80
CA THR A 723 -83.42 123.51 -46.95
C THR A 723 -83.70 125.02 -46.94
N ALA A 724 -83.04 125.80 -46.08
CA ALA A 724 -83.03 127.27 -46.07
C ALA A 724 -81.90 127.71 -45.10
N PHE A 725 -80.85 128.45 -45.43
CA PHE A 725 -80.75 129.66 -46.23
C PHE A 725 -80.31 129.34 -47.66
N THR A 726 -81.07 129.78 -48.67
CA THR A 726 -80.83 129.36 -50.05
C THR A 726 -79.69 130.18 -50.67
N ASP A 727 -78.46 129.66 -50.52
CA ASP A 727 -77.16 130.12 -51.04
C ASP A 727 -76.83 131.63 -50.95
N ASN A 728 -75.63 131.91 -50.44
CA ASN A 728 -75.04 133.20 -50.06
C ASN A 728 -75.43 133.81 -48.69
N VAL A 729 -74.42 134.55 -48.20
CA VAL A 729 -74.45 135.75 -47.36
C VAL A 729 -74.15 135.55 -45.86
N VAL A 730 -72.84 135.65 -45.57
CA VAL A 730 -72.17 136.68 -44.75
C VAL A 730 -72.99 137.38 -43.65
N MET A 731 -72.43 137.30 -42.43
CA MET A 731 -72.28 138.32 -41.38
C MET A 731 -73.17 139.58 -41.45
N ASP A 732 -73.90 139.88 -40.38
CA ASP A 732 -73.54 140.98 -39.46
C ASP A 732 -74.26 140.83 -38.10
N GLU A 733 -73.82 141.62 -37.12
CA GLU A 733 -74.16 141.55 -35.71
C GLU A 733 -75.67 141.55 -35.34
N LYS A 734 -75.99 140.73 -34.33
CA LYS A 734 -77.13 140.80 -33.38
C LYS A 734 -78.46 141.33 -33.95
N LEU A 735 -79.36 140.44 -34.36
CA LEU A 735 -80.79 140.75 -34.27
C LEU A 735 -81.67 139.54 -33.91
N LYS A 736 -82.61 139.83 -33.01
CA LYS A 736 -83.51 138.94 -32.30
C LYS A 736 -84.71 138.53 -33.17
N VAL A 737 -85.02 137.24 -33.10
CA VAL A 737 -86.35 136.68 -32.76
C VAL A 737 -87.47 136.73 -33.82
N ASN A 738 -88.02 135.52 -34.02
CA ASN A 738 -89.40 135.11 -34.34
C ASN A 738 -89.90 135.00 -35.79
N GLY A 739 -90.05 133.73 -36.21
CA GLY A 739 -91.28 133.20 -36.78
C GLY A 739 -91.48 133.31 -38.30
N ASN A 740 -92.50 132.58 -38.77
CA ASN A 740 -93.42 133.00 -39.83
C ASN A 740 -93.23 134.45 -40.31
N PHE A 741 -93.20 134.73 -41.61
CA PHE A 741 -93.26 133.87 -42.80
C PHE A 741 -92.94 134.79 -44.00
N GLU A 742 -92.65 134.14 -45.13
CA GLU A 742 -92.65 134.71 -46.49
C GLU A 742 -91.39 135.43 -47.01
N ASN A 743 -90.92 134.81 -48.09
CA ASN A 743 -90.63 135.38 -49.41
C ASN A 743 -89.18 135.64 -49.85
N PRO A 744 -88.90 135.36 -51.13
CA PRO A 744 -87.57 135.17 -51.69
C PRO A 744 -87.13 136.38 -52.54
N SER A 745 -86.03 136.17 -53.27
CA SER A 745 -85.54 136.91 -54.45
C SER A 745 -84.68 138.13 -54.11
N VAL A 746 -83.63 138.53 -54.83
CA VAL A 746 -82.89 138.09 -56.03
C VAL A 746 -81.72 139.13 -56.15
N LYS A 747 -80.67 138.84 -56.95
CA LYS A 747 -79.70 139.76 -57.60
C LYS A 747 -78.42 140.25 -56.87
N ALA A 748 -77.30 139.82 -57.46
CA ALA A 748 -76.25 140.62 -58.13
C ALA A 748 -75.25 141.51 -57.35
N ASN A 749 -73.98 141.21 -57.66
CA ASN A 749 -72.80 142.07 -57.83
C ASN A 749 -71.97 142.54 -56.61
N ARG A 750 -70.69 142.14 -56.71
CA ARG A 750 -69.45 142.49 -55.99
C ARG A 750 -69.19 141.82 -54.65
#